data_AF-A0A2J7QXE6-F1
#
_entry.id   AF-A0A2J7QXE6-F1
#
_cell.length_a   1.000
_cell.length_b   1.000
_cell.length_c   1.000
_cell.angle_alpha   90.00
_cell.angle_beta   90.00
_cell.angle_gamma   90.00
#
_symmetry.space_group_name_H-M   'P 1'
#
loop_
_entity.id
_entity.type
_entity.pdbx_description
1 polymer ?
#
loop_
_entity_poly.entity_id
_entity_poly.type
_entity_poly.pdbx_seq_one_letter_code
_entity_poly.pdbx_strand_id
1 'polypeptide(L)'
;MNIEPAILVMHHSMRSHPAVTATLLDFLCRIIPNFYPLLADKVRAGIFSSLRQILEKRVLPTLFPLFDNPKLDRELRAMVREAFKEFCLPPTTEGKDDFNSGIHMNTKEEPTEQMLDGQENHTPSNNHLGDSEPTFSDDEEETAAPTLTPIPRSTEDEEDDDDIPLAKVRLKEKPAVAEGKLQESELDIVQQLEGEIRVAVETLHLERDNEAKCQAMERLVQLVIQEEDMDAEVISLLGSCLCTVLKEQLEGKVFPVDVNDETLEDSIGRPLFVMLRNVVQLPEGDPRRHPILSVLAEMSSHQPRVGYLLLYFLKACKLNDGKSSAYCEFCQALDKELESCLLTDLELCQEDDVNLFCWLVPEVYIQFPSVAIGHAQLLHLVVSTVDAAQLQDLVCHILQGRLVMFRSDSFRALLSASLSWETFEQYFLWQLVTAHGIPIDYVLPILPRLEFSSHAEALTSILLMLKQERPTAELLKHLLSREVRPPQDVFVVSALKYWCQEHEEKLGELVANLLSSRYPNTSPNKRKRGGGGANRAGLGAGAGPPSAEQVLGHLDQLRQCCRQNNFHLYSLDSMQRALQQAQSLCTDVQRKKFSDLFALAEVDEVETAAPKPSGGSKVSAAGRGRKGVSSNSSTGGGSKAAAASKSRAATKEVSESSEESSEEEEIVKPRHSKKRKKVNPVGSDSD
;
A
#
# COMPACT_ATOMS: atom_id res chain seq x y z
N MET A 1 -17.54 -12.84 -19.44
CA MET A 1 -16.39 -13.59 -18.90
C MET A 1 -16.39 -13.59 -17.37
N ASN A 2 -16.61 -12.47 -16.66
CA ASN A 2 -16.34 -12.35 -15.21
C ASN A 2 -16.97 -13.43 -14.29
N ILE A 3 -18.14 -14.01 -14.63
CA ILE A 3 -18.82 -15.06 -13.83
C ILE A 3 -18.44 -16.51 -14.22
N GLU A 4 -17.74 -16.70 -15.34
CA GLU A 4 -17.45 -18.00 -15.95
C GLU A 4 -16.30 -18.75 -15.25
N PRO A 5 -15.16 -18.12 -14.87
CA PRO A 5 -14.12 -18.77 -14.08
C PRO A 5 -14.65 -19.38 -12.79
N ALA A 6 -15.57 -18.71 -12.09
CA ALA A 6 -16.15 -19.21 -10.84
C ALA A 6 -16.91 -20.52 -11.03
N ILE A 7 -17.84 -20.59 -12.00
CA ILE A 7 -18.64 -21.80 -12.22
C ILE A 7 -17.82 -22.94 -12.82
N LEU A 8 -16.80 -22.63 -13.64
CA LEU A 8 -15.88 -23.63 -14.17
C LEU A 8 -14.96 -24.18 -13.07
N VAL A 9 -14.42 -23.35 -12.17
CA VAL A 9 -13.67 -23.82 -10.98
C VAL A 9 -14.55 -24.76 -10.15
N MET A 10 -15.81 -24.39 -9.88
CA MET A 10 -16.75 -25.24 -9.14
C MET A 10 -17.00 -26.58 -9.85
N HIS A 11 -17.17 -26.58 -11.17
CA HIS A 11 -17.39 -27.79 -11.99
C HIS A 11 -16.17 -28.72 -12.04
N HIS A 12 -14.99 -28.17 -12.38
CA HIS A 12 -13.77 -28.98 -12.56
C HIS A 12 -13.22 -29.50 -11.23
N SER A 13 -13.24 -28.68 -10.15
CA SER A 13 -12.81 -29.14 -8.82
C SER A 13 -13.71 -30.23 -8.25
N MET A 14 -14.96 -30.38 -8.71
CA MET A 14 -15.86 -31.39 -8.15
C MET A 14 -15.43 -32.85 -8.40
N ARG A 15 -14.50 -33.08 -9.34
CA ARG A 15 -13.87 -34.39 -9.53
C ARG A 15 -12.76 -34.66 -8.52
N SER A 16 -11.82 -33.72 -8.34
CA SER A 16 -10.58 -33.89 -7.56
C SER A 16 -10.62 -33.32 -6.14
N HIS A 17 -11.22 -32.14 -5.95
CA HIS A 17 -11.28 -31.41 -4.68
C HIS A 17 -12.71 -30.93 -4.34
N PRO A 18 -13.66 -31.84 -4.04
CA PRO A 18 -15.08 -31.51 -3.82
C PRO A 18 -15.35 -30.46 -2.74
N ALA A 19 -14.43 -30.32 -1.77
CA ALA A 19 -14.49 -29.29 -0.74
C ALA A 19 -14.48 -27.86 -1.31
N VAL A 20 -13.75 -27.61 -2.41
CA VAL A 20 -13.72 -26.30 -3.08
C VAL A 20 -15.10 -25.95 -3.64
N THR A 21 -15.71 -26.89 -4.37
CA THR A 21 -17.09 -26.77 -4.86
C THR A 21 -18.08 -26.56 -3.71
N ALA A 22 -17.93 -27.30 -2.61
CA ALA A 22 -18.81 -27.21 -1.46
C ALA A 22 -18.74 -25.83 -0.77
N THR A 23 -17.55 -25.31 -0.49
CA THR A 23 -17.37 -23.97 0.10
C THR A 23 -17.93 -22.87 -0.80
N LEU A 24 -17.76 -22.98 -2.13
CA LEU A 24 -18.30 -22.00 -3.08
C LEU A 24 -19.84 -22.07 -3.19
N LEU A 25 -20.45 -23.27 -3.11
CA LEU A 25 -21.91 -23.43 -3.04
C LEU A 25 -22.49 -22.90 -1.72
N ASP A 26 -21.84 -23.17 -0.59
CA ASP A 26 -22.25 -22.69 0.73
C ASP A 26 -22.19 -21.15 0.79
N PHE A 27 -21.10 -20.55 0.26
CA PHE A 27 -20.99 -19.11 0.08
C PHE A 27 -22.12 -18.54 -0.79
N LEU A 28 -22.39 -19.11 -1.97
CA LEU A 28 -23.47 -18.65 -2.85
C LEU A 28 -24.88 -18.75 -2.22
N CYS A 29 -25.10 -19.71 -1.33
CA CYS A 29 -26.36 -19.79 -0.57
C CYS A 29 -26.42 -18.72 0.54
N ARG A 30 -25.34 -18.54 1.29
CA ARG A 30 -25.28 -17.61 2.44
C ARG A 30 -25.17 -16.14 2.05
N ILE A 31 -24.58 -15.81 0.89
CA ILE A 31 -24.37 -14.42 0.47
C ILE A 31 -25.69 -13.70 0.19
N ILE A 32 -26.73 -14.42 -0.28
CA ILE A 32 -28.05 -13.86 -0.61
C ILE A 32 -28.69 -13.14 0.59
N PRO A 33 -28.89 -13.76 1.77
CA PRO A 33 -29.46 -13.07 2.94
C PRO A 33 -28.46 -12.19 3.70
N ASN A 34 -27.15 -12.50 3.66
CA ASN A 34 -26.18 -11.88 4.58
C ASN A 34 -25.37 -10.70 4.01
N PHE A 35 -25.24 -10.56 2.68
CA PHE A 35 -24.37 -9.52 2.09
C PHE A 35 -24.88 -8.10 2.38
N TYR A 36 -26.15 -7.84 2.08
CA TYR A 36 -26.81 -6.59 2.40
C TYR A 36 -28.32 -6.83 2.54
N PRO A 37 -28.85 -7.08 3.75
CA PRO A 37 -30.21 -7.58 3.95
C PRO A 37 -31.32 -6.72 3.31
N LEU A 38 -31.14 -5.39 3.24
CA LEU A 38 -32.10 -4.47 2.63
C LEU A 38 -32.21 -4.60 1.10
N LEU A 39 -31.26 -5.28 0.44
CA LEU A 39 -31.27 -5.54 -1.01
C LEU A 39 -31.11 -7.03 -1.33
N ALA A 40 -31.42 -7.93 -0.39
CA ALA A 40 -31.29 -9.38 -0.57
C ALA A 40 -32.00 -9.91 -1.83
N ASP A 41 -33.15 -9.32 -2.19
CA ASP A 41 -33.88 -9.65 -3.43
C ASP A 41 -33.09 -9.26 -4.70
N LYS A 42 -32.36 -8.13 -4.69
CA LYS A 42 -31.48 -7.74 -5.81
C LYS A 42 -30.27 -8.66 -5.90
N VAL A 43 -29.67 -9.03 -4.77
CA VAL A 43 -28.55 -10.00 -4.71
C VAL A 43 -29.00 -11.35 -5.28
N ARG A 44 -30.19 -11.84 -4.86
CA ARG A 44 -30.79 -13.06 -5.41
C ARG A 44 -31.02 -12.97 -6.92
N ALA A 45 -31.61 -11.87 -7.39
CA ALA A 45 -31.87 -11.65 -8.82
C ALA A 45 -30.57 -11.62 -9.65
N GLY A 46 -29.50 -10.99 -9.14
CA GLY A 46 -28.18 -10.95 -9.80
C GLY A 46 -27.54 -12.34 -9.95
N ILE A 47 -27.62 -13.17 -8.90
CA ILE A 47 -27.10 -14.55 -8.94
C ILE A 47 -27.95 -15.42 -9.86
N PHE A 48 -29.29 -15.32 -9.79
CA PHE A 48 -30.19 -16.07 -10.69
C PHE A 48 -30.00 -15.68 -12.17
N SER A 49 -29.82 -14.39 -12.47
CA SER A 49 -29.49 -13.89 -13.81
C SER A 49 -28.15 -14.46 -14.30
N SER A 50 -27.14 -14.49 -13.42
CA SER A 50 -25.82 -15.05 -13.72
C SER A 50 -25.88 -16.55 -14.04
N LEU A 51 -26.59 -17.34 -13.24
CA LEU A 51 -26.80 -18.79 -13.47
C LEU A 51 -27.59 -19.07 -14.75
N ARG A 52 -28.57 -18.23 -15.10
CA ARG A 52 -29.29 -18.30 -16.38
C ARG A 52 -28.39 -17.97 -17.57
N GLN A 53 -27.54 -16.94 -17.46
CA GLN A 53 -26.61 -16.57 -18.54
C GLN A 53 -25.53 -17.65 -18.77
N ILE A 54 -25.08 -18.35 -17.71
CA ILE A 54 -24.17 -19.50 -17.80
C ILE A 54 -24.77 -20.64 -18.65
N LEU A 55 -26.07 -20.93 -18.47
CA LEU A 55 -26.79 -21.94 -19.25
C LEU A 55 -27.08 -21.47 -20.69
N GLU A 56 -27.54 -20.22 -20.85
CA GLU A 56 -27.85 -19.61 -22.16
C GLU A 56 -26.62 -19.59 -23.08
N LYS A 57 -25.46 -19.17 -22.55
CA LYS A 57 -24.18 -19.16 -23.27
C LYS A 57 -23.50 -20.53 -23.31
N ARG A 58 -24.12 -21.57 -22.76
CA ARG A 58 -23.63 -22.97 -22.72
C ARG A 58 -22.25 -23.15 -22.08
N VAL A 59 -21.85 -22.25 -21.17
CA VAL A 59 -20.64 -22.39 -20.34
C VAL A 59 -20.69 -23.68 -19.52
N LEU A 60 -21.90 -24.06 -19.08
CA LEU A 60 -22.24 -25.43 -18.70
C LEU A 60 -23.57 -25.82 -19.38
N PRO A 61 -23.73 -27.07 -19.84
CA PRO A 61 -24.98 -27.53 -20.46
C PRO A 61 -26.12 -27.73 -19.45
N THR A 62 -25.79 -27.93 -18.17
CA THR A 62 -26.74 -28.00 -17.05
C THR A 62 -26.00 -27.82 -15.73
N LEU A 63 -26.67 -27.23 -14.73
CA LEU A 63 -26.17 -27.09 -13.35
C LEU A 63 -26.51 -28.31 -12.47
N PHE A 64 -27.38 -29.21 -12.92
CA PHE A 64 -27.85 -30.35 -12.14
C PHE A 64 -26.71 -31.26 -11.60
N PRO A 65 -25.68 -31.64 -12.38
CA PRO A 65 -24.55 -32.47 -11.90
C PRO A 65 -23.65 -31.76 -10.87
N LEU A 66 -23.78 -30.43 -10.74
CA LEU A 66 -23.06 -29.60 -9.78
C LEU A 66 -23.88 -29.44 -8.49
N PHE A 67 -25.16 -29.13 -8.62
CA PHE A 67 -26.04 -28.77 -7.49
C PHE A 67 -26.63 -30.00 -6.75
N ASP A 68 -26.79 -31.15 -7.41
CA ASP A 68 -27.19 -32.42 -6.77
C ASP A 68 -26.11 -33.50 -6.88
N ASN A 69 -24.85 -33.11 -6.71
CA ASN A 69 -23.75 -34.06 -6.76
C ASN A 69 -23.71 -34.90 -5.46
N PRO A 70 -23.65 -36.26 -5.53
CA PRO A 70 -23.66 -37.11 -4.34
C PRO A 70 -22.43 -36.95 -3.42
N LYS A 71 -21.36 -36.29 -3.87
CA LYS A 71 -20.21 -35.93 -3.02
C LYS A 71 -20.45 -34.74 -2.10
N LEU A 72 -21.49 -33.95 -2.33
CA LEU A 72 -21.90 -32.89 -1.40
C LEU A 72 -22.61 -33.50 -0.19
N ASP A 73 -22.38 -32.93 0.98
CA ASP A 73 -23.08 -33.30 2.19
C ASP A 73 -24.60 -33.05 2.08
N ARG A 74 -25.34 -33.61 3.03
CA ARG A 74 -26.82 -33.59 3.00
C ARG A 74 -27.39 -32.20 3.28
N GLU A 75 -26.72 -31.40 4.09
CA GLU A 75 -27.22 -30.11 4.57
C GLU A 75 -27.02 -29.02 3.51
N LEU A 76 -25.83 -28.96 2.91
CA LEU A 76 -25.56 -28.10 1.76
C LEU A 76 -26.46 -28.43 0.57
N ARG A 77 -26.72 -29.71 0.26
CA ARG A 77 -27.68 -30.06 -0.80
C ARG A 77 -29.12 -29.68 -0.48
N ALA A 78 -29.53 -29.65 0.79
CA ALA A 78 -30.82 -29.09 1.17
C ALA A 78 -30.84 -27.56 0.93
N MET A 79 -29.80 -26.86 1.39
CA MET A 79 -29.65 -25.41 1.25
C MET A 79 -29.61 -24.97 -0.23
N VAL A 80 -28.87 -25.68 -1.08
CA VAL A 80 -28.79 -25.43 -2.53
C VAL A 80 -30.15 -25.66 -3.20
N ARG A 81 -30.90 -26.72 -2.84
CA ARG A 81 -32.27 -26.94 -3.38
C ARG A 81 -33.26 -25.86 -2.94
N GLU A 82 -33.11 -25.32 -1.74
CA GLU A 82 -33.97 -24.23 -1.23
C GLU A 82 -33.64 -22.89 -1.91
N ALA A 83 -32.34 -22.56 -2.01
CA ALA A 83 -31.88 -21.33 -2.65
C ALA A 83 -32.11 -21.33 -4.17
N PHE A 84 -31.85 -22.45 -4.85
CA PHE A 84 -31.67 -22.55 -6.31
C PHE A 84 -32.56 -23.62 -6.97
N LYS A 85 -33.77 -23.83 -6.45
CA LYS A 85 -34.71 -24.88 -6.88
C LYS A 85 -34.88 -25.04 -8.39
N GLU A 86 -34.94 -23.95 -9.16
CA GLU A 86 -35.13 -23.99 -10.63
C GLU A 86 -33.94 -24.61 -11.39
N PHE A 87 -32.74 -24.57 -10.82
CA PHE A 87 -31.52 -25.15 -11.40
C PHE A 87 -31.24 -26.57 -10.89
N CYS A 88 -32.01 -27.05 -9.91
CA CYS A 88 -31.86 -28.35 -9.25
C CYS A 88 -32.72 -29.46 -9.89
N LEU A 89 -33.27 -29.21 -11.08
CA LEU A 89 -34.05 -30.17 -11.86
C LEU A 89 -33.28 -30.56 -13.14
N PRO A 90 -33.38 -31.81 -13.62
CA PRO A 90 -32.93 -32.15 -14.96
C PRO A 90 -33.78 -31.37 -15.99
N PRO A 91 -33.21 -30.97 -17.15
CA PRO A 91 -33.98 -30.29 -18.19
C PRO A 91 -35.12 -31.19 -18.67
N THR A 92 -36.35 -30.67 -18.62
CA THR A 92 -37.54 -31.39 -19.07
C THR A 92 -37.48 -31.61 -20.58
N THR A 93 -37.31 -32.85 -21.00
CA THR A 93 -37.43 -33.26 -22.41
C THR A 93 -38.87 -33.04 -22.87
N GLU A 94 -39.08 -32.12 -23.80
CA GLU A 94 -40.40 -31.85 -24.38
C GLU A 94 -40.91 -33.06 -25.18
N GLY A 95 -42.23 -33.30 -25.11
CA GLY A 95 -42.94 -34.16 -26.07
C GLY A 95 -43.32 -35.56 -25.60
N LYS A 96 -44.36 -35.66 -24.76
CA LYS A 96 -45.60 -36.43 -25.06
C LYS A 96 -46.69 -36.26 -23.99
N ASP A 97 -47.93 -36.31 -24.44
CA ASP A 97 -49.15 -36.08 -23.67
C ASP A 97 -49.49 -37.25 -22.74
N ASP A 98 -50.19 -36.98 -21.63
CA ASP A 98 -51.62 -37.38 -21.52
C ASP A 98 -52.37 -36.62 -20.39
N PHE A 99 -53.69 -36.83 -20.28
CA PHE A 99 -54.64 -35.90 -19.63
C PHE A 99 -55.01 -36.20 -18.14
N ASN A 100 -55.18 -35.11 -17.36
CA ASN A 100 -56.21 -34.88 -16.31
C ASN A 100 -55.98 -35.26 -14.82
N SER A 101 -56.78 -34.60 -13.95
CA SER A 101 -57.18 -34.97 -12.57
C SER A 101 -56.22 -34.79 -11.38
N GLY A 102 -55.89 -33.52 -11.09
CA GLY A 102 -56.26 -32.77 -9.87
C GLY A 102 -56.36 -33.35 -8.42
N ILE A 103 -56.26 -32.38 -7.49
CA ILE A 103 -56.80 -32.33 -6.11
C ILE A 103 -55.88 -32.75 -4.92
N HIS A 104 -55.85 -31.84 -3.93
CA HIS A 104 -55.54 -31.95 -2.48
C HIS A 104 -54.11 -31.75 -1.90
N MET A 105 -54.09 -30.97 -0.81
CA MET A 105 -53.11 -31.01 0.29
C MET A 105 -53.21 -32.37 1.04
N ASN A 106 -52.27 -32.84 1.87
CA ASN A 106 -51.59 -32.10 2.93
C ASN A 106 -50.48 -32.94 3.62
N THR A 107 -49.59 -32.27 4.36
CA THR A 107 -48.85 -32.76 5.57
C THR A 107 -48.16 -34.14 5.65
N LYS A 108 -46.89 -34.07 6.11
CA LYS A 108 -46.28 -34.78 7.27
C LYS A 108 -45.43 -36.06 7.10
N GLU A 109 -44.50 -36.13 8.07
CA GLU A 109 -43.85 -37.29 8.72
C GLU A 109 -42.62 -37.96 8.07
N GLU A 110 -41.47 -37.79 8.76
CA GLU A 110 -40.37 -38.77 8.82
C GLU A 110 -40.81 -40.04 9.57
N PRO A 111 -40.05 -41.16 9.50
CA PRO A 111 -39.13 -41.40 10.63
C PRO A 111 -37.80 -42.11 10.32
N THR A 112 -36.75 -41.69 11.04
CA THR A 112 -35.60 -42.45 11.60
C THR A 112 -35.00 -43.70 10.91
N GLU A 113 -33.70 -43.60 10.63
CA GLU A 113 -32.59 -44.56 10.88
C GLU A 113 -32.80 -46.10 10.94
N GLN A 114 -31.96 -46.84 10.21
CA GLN A 114 -31.29 -48.05 10.72
C GLN A 114 -29.99 -48.39 9.95
N MET A 115 -29.21 -49.37 10.45
CA MET A 115 -27.78 -49.59 10.12
C MET A 115 -27.48 -50.95 9.44
N LEU A 116 -26.20 -51.14 9.05
CA LEU A 116 -25.50 -52.37 8.60
C LEU A 116 -25.74 -52.88 7.16
N ASP A 117 -24.80 -52.52 6.27
CA ASP A 117 -23.64 -53.36 5.82
C ASP A 117 -23.85 -54.82 5.32
N GLY A 118 -23.06 -55.19 4.28
CA GLY A 118 -22.73 -56.59 3.94
C GLY A 118 -23.18 -57.18 2.58
N GLN A 119 -22.35 -57.02 1.53
CA GLN A 119 -22.06 -57.98 0.42
C GLN A 119 -23.23 -58.50 -0.49
N GLU A 120 -23.09 -58.85 -1.78
CA GLU A 120 -21.94 -58.81 -2.71
C GLU A 120 -22.37 -58.81 -4.21
N ASN A 121 -21.46 -58.37 -5.09
CA ASN A 121 -21.21 -58.78 -6.49
C ASN A 121 -22.37 -59.18 -7.44
N HIS A 122 -22.51 -58.42 -8.53
CA HIS A 122 -21.86 -58.82 -9.80
C HIS A 122 -21.71 -57.69 -10.84
N THR A 123 -20.49 -57.52 -11.37
CA THR A 123 -20.19 -56.81 -12.64
C THR A 123 -19.86 -57.84 -13.73
N PRO A 124 -19.85 -57.46 -15.03
CA PRO A 124 -18.63 -56.94 -15.70
C PRO A 124 -18.94 -55.84 -16.77
N SER A 125 -18.01 -55.17 -17.50
CA SER A 125 -16.53 -55.18 -17.56
C SER A 125 -15.96 -53.89 -18.23
N ASN A 126 -14.63 -53.68 -18.09
CA ASN A 126 -13.72 -52.83 -18.91
C ASN A 126 -13.93 -51.29 -18.91
N ASN A 127 -12.93 -50.40 -19.07
CA ASN A 127 -11.44 -50.41 -19.04
C ASN A 127 -10.94 -48.92 -19.10
N HIS A 128 -9.67 -48.53 -18.94
CA HIS A 128 -8.52 -48.95 -18.08
C HIS A 128 -7.35 -47.95 -18.33
N LEU A 129 -6.52 -47.60 -17.32
CA LEU A 129 -5.38 -46.64 -17.39
C LEU A 129 -5.78 -45.15 -17.60
N GLY A 130 -4.97 -44.15 -17.22
CA GLY A 130 -3.69 -44.12 -16.50
C GLY A 130 -3.26 -42.68 -16.14
N ASP A 131 -2.25 -42.49 -15.29
CA ASP A 131 -1.89 -41.19 -14.69
C ASP A 131 -1.18 -40.18 -15.62
N SER A 132 -1.44 -38.89 -15.37
CA SER A 132 -0.45 -37.80 -15.50
C SER A 132 -0.94 -36.52 -14.79
N GLU A 133 -0.20 -36.01 -13.81
CA GLU A 133 -0.40 -34.65 -13.28
C GLU A 133 0.25 -33.61 -14.23
N PRO A 134 -0.36 -32.43 -14.45
CA PRO A 134 0.31 -31.30 -15.10
C PRO A 134 0.93 -30.36 -14.06
N THR A 135 2.25 -30.23 -14.08
CA THR A 135 3.00 -29.24 -13.28
C THR A 135 3.05 -27.89 -14.01
N PHE A 136 3.16 -26.79 -13.26
CA PHE A 136 3.35 -25.43 -13.78
C PHE A 136 4.79 -25.23 -14.30
N SER A 137 4.96 -24.63 -15.48
CA SER A 137 6.22 -24.03 -15.95
C SER A 137 5.91 -23.00 -17.05
N ASP A 138 6.80 -22.01 -17.19
CA ASP A 138 6.77 -20.93 -18.17
C ASP A 138 7.83 -21.15 -19.29
N ASP A 139 8.08 -20.10 -20.09
CA ASP A 139 9.20 -19.86 -21.06
C ASP A 139 8.92 -20.08 -22.58
N GLU A 140 8.43 -18.99 -23.21
CA GLU A 140 8.89 -18.30 -24.44
C GLU A 140 9.06 -18.93 -25.87
N GLU A 141 9.01 -17.99 -26.83
CA GLU A 141 9.60 -17.93 -28.20
C GLU A 141 8.85 -18.46 -29.46
N GLU A 142 8.14 -17.51 -30.10
CA GLU A 142 8.07 -17.15 -31.54
C GLU A 142 8.24 -18.21 -32.68
N THR A 143 7.28 -18.27 -33.64
CA THR A 143 7.53 -17.96 -35.08
C THR A 143 6.33 -18.10 -36.06
N ALA A 144 6.27 -17.17 -37.02
CA ALA A 144 5.74 -17.25 -38.39
C ALA A 144 4.24 -17.48 -38.69
N ALA A 145 3.71 -16.63 -39.60
CA ALA A 145 2.40 -16.77 -40.26
C ALA A 145 2.48 -17.55 -41.61
N PRO A 146 1.34 -17.73 -42.31
CA PRO A 146 1.22 -16.98 -43.57
C PRO A 146 -0.17 -16.39 -43.87
N THR A 147 -0.17 -15.41 -44.77
CA THR A 147 -1.29 -14.54 -45.22
C THR A 147 -2.20 -15.19 -46.27
N LEU A 148 -3.46 -14.70 -46.42
CA LEU A 148 -4.04 -14.20 -47.69
C LEU A 148 -5.47 -13.62 -47.54
N THR A 149 -5.91 -12.81 -48.52
CA THR A 149 -7.13 -11.97 -48.57
C THR A 149 -7.61 -11.83 -50.05
N PRO A 150 -8.66 -11.07 -50.44
CA PRO A 150 -10.04 -10.85 -49.91
C PRO A 150 -11.19 -10.87 -50.98
N ILE A 151 -12.47 -10.71 -50.56
CA ILE A 151 -13.62 -10.08 -51.32
C ILE A 151 -14.21 -10.89 -52.52
N PRO A 152 -15.46 -10.71 -53.06
CA PRO A 152 -16.53 -9.67 -52.92
C PRO A 152 -17.96 -10.16 -52.51
N ARG A 153 -19.01 -9.34 -52.79
CA ARG A 153 -20.45 -9.48 -52.45
C ARG A 153 -21.37 -9.76 -53.66
N SER A 154 -22.54 -10.37 -53.42
CA SER A 154 -23.85 -10.21 -54.11
C SER A 154 -24.95 -10.75 -53.14
N THR A 155 -26.13 -10.18 -52.88
CA THR A 155 -27.22 -9.54 -53.67
C THR A 155 -28.12 -10.51 -54.43
N GLU A 156 -29.41 -10.15 -54.53
CA GLU A 156 -30.56 -10.91 -55.08
C GLU A 156 -31.07 -12.07 -54.19
N ASP A 157 -32.36 -12.43 -54.20
CA ASP A 157 -33.65 -11.73 -53.93
C ASP A 157 -34.76 -12.83 -54.02
N GLU A 158 -36.06 -12.46 -54.16
CA GLU A 158 -37.25 -13.35 -54.25
C GLU A 158 -37.62 -14.14 -52.96
N GLU A 159 -38.89 -14.46 -52.67
CA GLU A 159 -40.19 -13.76 -52.79
C GLU A 159 -41.23 -14.70 -52.13
N ASP A 160 -42.18 -14.19 -51.34
CA ASP A 160 -43.64 -14.37 -51.54
C ASP A 160 -44.44 -13.54 -50.50
N ASP A 161 -45.69 -13.21 -50.82
CA ASP A 161 -46.53 -12.25 -50.08
C ASP A 161 -47.94 -12.84 -49.79
N ASP A 162 -48.62 -12.46 -48.71
CA ASP A 162 -50.04 -12.79 -48.51
C ASP A 162 -50.76 -11.85 -47.51
N ASP A 163 -51.98 -11.43 -47.85
CA ASP A 163 -52.49 -10.09 -47.48
C ASP A 163 -53.39 -10.01 -46.21
N ILE A 164 -52.99 -9.13 -45.29
CA ILE A 164 -53.77 -8.11 -44.53
C ILE A 164 -55.32 -8.22 -44.66
N PRO A 165 -56.12 -8.30 -43.55
CA PRO A 165 -56.53 -7.06 -42.87
C PRO A 165 -56.99 -7.07 -41.38
N LEU A 166 -56.66 -5.95 -40.68
CA LEU A 166 -57.52 -5.15 -39.75
C LEU A 166 -58.41 -5.87 -38.69
N ALA A 167 -58.42 -5.52 -37.39
CA ALA A 167 -58.12 -4.24 -36.75
C ALA A 167 -57.98 -4.29 -35.20
N LYS A 168 -57.26 -3.31 -34.64
CA LYS A 168 -57.41 -2.70 -33.28
C LYS A 168 -57.57 -3.63 -32.04
N VAL A 169 -56.46 -3.90 -31.35
CA VAL A 169 -56.31 -3.58 -29.91
C VAL A 169 -54.90 -3.01 -29.68
N ARG A 170 -54.71 -2.15 -28.67
CA ARG A 170 -53.42 -1.52 -28.30
C ARG A 170 -52.68 -2.33 -27.22
N LEU A 171 -51.34 -2.22 -27.23
CA LEU A 171 -50.37 -2.07 -26.12
C LEU A 171 -49.04 -2.71 -26.61
N LYS A 172 -47.93 -1.99 -26.86
CA LYS A 172 -47.17 -1.02 -26.02
C LYS A 172 -46.50 -1.77 -24.84
N GLU A 173 -45.16 -1.91 -24.75
CA GLU A 173 -44.05 -1.31 -25.52
C GLU A 173 -42.77 -2.18 -25.50
N LYS A 174 -41.88 -2.01 -26.48
CA LYS A 174 -40.43 -2.27 -26.33
C LYS A 174 -39.73 -0.91 -26.17
N PRO A 175 -38.61 -0.80 -25.45
CA PRO A 175 -37.90 0.48 -25.32
C PRO A 175 -37.40 0.94 -26.70
N ALA A 176 -37.77 2.17 -27.07
CA ALA A 176 -37.24 2.85 -28.24
C ALA A 176 -35.88 3.49 -27.93
N VAL A 177 -35.10 3.80 -28.98
CA VAL A 177 -33.95 4.70 -28.87
C VAL A 177 -34.45 6.06 -28.37
N ALA A 178 -33.82 6.59 -27.32
CA ALA A 178 -34.18 7.90 -26.79
C ALA A 178 -33.70 9.01 -27.73
N GLU A 179 -34.61 9.69 -28.42
CA GLU A 179 -34.30 10.95 -29.08
C GLU A 179 -33.96 12.00 -28.01
N GLY A 180 -32.77 12.60 -28.09
CA GLY A 180 -32.35 13.66 -27.19
C GLY A 180 -33.22 14.92 -27.31
N LYS A 181 -34.22 15.02 -26.43
CA LYS A 181 -34.95 16.25 -26.09
C LYS A 181 -34.84 16.43 -24.58
N LEU A 182 -34.15 17.49 -24.17
CA LEU A 182 -34.07 17.90 -22.78
C LEU A 182 -35.44 18.35 -22.25
N GLN A 183 -35.56 18.45 -20.93
CA GLN A 183 -36.77 18.94 -20.27
C GLN A 183 -36.87 20.46 -20.43
N GLU A 184 -38.09 21.01 -20.46
CA GLU A 184 -38.32 22.46 -20.65
C GLU A 184 -37.55 23.31 -19.62
N SER A 185 -37.39 22.80 -18.39
CA SER A 185 -36.59 23.43 -17.33
C SER A 185 -35.10 23.59 -17.63
N GLU A 186 -34.51 22.76 -18.50
CA GLU A 186 -33.09 22.83 -18.87
C GLU A 186 -32.86 23.95 -19.91
N LEU A 187 -33.91 24.32 -20.67
CA LEU A 187 -33.90 25.47 -21.60
C LEU A 187 -34.20 26.80 -20.87
N ASP A 188 -34.92 26.78 -19.75
CA ASP A 188 -35.23 27.98 -18.96
C ASP A 188 -34.00 28.58 -18.24
N ILE A 189 -32.94 27.81 -17.98
CA ILE A 189 -31.68 28.34 -17.42
C ILE A 189 -30.92 29.14 -18.48
N VAL A 190 -30.77 28.58 -19.69
CA VAL A 190 -30.10 29.27 -20.82
C VAL A 190 -30.83 30.56 -21.20
N GLN A 191 -32.16 30.59 -21.04
CA GLN A 191 -32.96 31.80 -21.27
C GLN A 191 -32.69 32.97 -20.31
N GLN A 192 -32.04 32.73 -19.17
CA GLN A 192 -31.66 33.78 -18.19
C GLN A 192 -30.34 34.47 -18.54
N LEU A 193 -29.55 33.92 -19.47
CA LEU A 193 -28.40 34.61 -20.04
C LEU A 193 -28.87 35.67 -21.06
N GLU A 194 -28.13 36.78 -21.13
CA GLU A 194 -28.32 37.85 -22.11
C GLU A 194 -27.09 37.99 -23.04
N GLY A 195 -27.18 38.91 -24.01
CA GLY A 195 -26.06 39.28 -24.88
C GLY A 195 -25.52 38.17 -25.78
N GLU A 196 -24.25 38.29 -26.18
CA GLU A 196 -23.59 37.36 -27.08
C GLU A 196 -23.24 36.02 -26.40
N ILE A 197 -23.00 36.04 -25.08
CA ILE A 197 -22.75 34.84 -24.25
C ILE A 197 -23.92 33.86 -24.37
N ARG A 198 -25.16 34.36 -24.22
CA ARG A 198 -26.38 33.56 -24.42
C ARG A 198 -26.40 32.87 -25.79
N VAL A 199 -26.17 33.63 -26.86
CA VAL A 199 -26.21 33.11 -28.24
C VAL A 199 -25.13 32.05 -28.47
N ALA A 200 -23.94 32.22 -27.87
CA ALA A 200 -22.88 31.23 -27.92
C ALA A 200 -23.24 29.94 -27.16
N VAL A 201 -23.89 30.03 -25.99
CA VAL A 201 -24.39 28.86 -25.24
C VAL A 201 -25.54 28.16 -25.96
N GLU A 202 -26.52 28.90 -26.50
CA GLU A 202 -27.60 28.34 -27.33
C GLU A 202 -27.02 27.61 -28.57
N THR A 203 -25.99 28.17 -29.21
CA THR A 203 -25.29 27.52 -30.34
C THR A 203 -24.58 26.24 -29.90
N LEU A 204 -23.80 26.29 -28.81
CA LEU A 204 -23.08 25.13 -28.26
C LEU A 204 -24.03 23.97 -27.87
N HIS A 205 -25.24 24.30 -27.42
CA HIS A 205 -26.28 23.32 -27.10
C HIS A 205 -26.92 22.70 -28.35
N LEU A 206 -27.27 23.52 -29.35
CA LEU A 206 -27.97 23.08 -30.57
C LEU A 206 -27.08 22.29 -31.53
N GLU A 207 -25.78 22.58 -31.56
CA GLU A 207 -24.82 21.82 -32.35
C GLU A 207 -24.79 20.33 -31.97
N ARG A 208 -24.34 19.48 -32.90
CA ARG A 208 -24.27 18.02 -32.69
C ARG A 208 -22.95 17.39 -33.09
N ASP A 209 -22.26 17.97 -34.05
CA ASP A 209 -20.91 17.55 -34.40
C ASP A 209 -19.90 17.99 -33.33
N ASN A 210 -18.89 17.16 -33.08
CA ASN A 210 -17.90 17.40 -32.04
C ASN A 210 -16.94 18.56 -32.39
N GLU A 211 -16.53 18.69 -33.66
CA GLU A 211 -15.69 19.80 -34.11
C GLU A 211 -16.49 21.11 -34.09
N ALA A 212 -17.73 21.10 -34.58
CA ALA A 212 -18.63 22.26 -34.53
C ALA A 212 -18.89 22.74 -33.09
N LYS A 213 -19.13 21.81 -32.14
CA LYS A 213 -19.23 22.16 -30.71
C LYS A 213 -17.92 22.71 -30.16
N CYS A 214 -16.76 22.16 -30.52
CA CYS A 214 -15.46 22.70 -30.12
C CYS A 214 -15.26 24.14 -30.64
N GLN A 215 -15.67 24.43 -31.88
CA GLN A 215 -15.63 25.79 -32.43
C GLN A 215 -16.63 26.74 -31.75
N ALA A 216 -17.82 26.27 -31.37
CA ALA A 216 -18.80 27.06 -30.62
C ALA A 216 -18.29 27.38 -29.20
N MET A 217 -17.69 26.41 -28.52
CA MET A 217 -17.05 26.59 -27.22
C MET A 217 -15.85 27.54 -27.28
N GLU A 218 -15.02 27.45 -28.32
CA GLU A 218 -13.91 28.39 -28.53
C GLU A 218 -14.43 29.83 -28.66
N ARG A 219 -15.52 30.07 -29.42
CA ARG A 219 -16.15 31.40 -29.49
C ARG A 219 -16.63 31.89 -28.12
N LEU A 220 -17.27 31.03 -27.32
CA LEU A 220 -17.71 31.36 -25.97
C LEU A 220 -16.53 31.73 -25.06
N VAL A 221 -15.42 30.99 -25.13
CA VAL A 221 -14.19 31.29 -24.39
C VAL A 221 -13.59 32.63 -24.81
N GLN A 222 -13.58 32.94 -26.11
CA GLN A 222 -13.10 34.26 -26.58
C GLN A 222 -14.00 35.41 -26.11
N LEU A 223 -15.32 35.21 -25.92
CA LEU A 223 -16.20 36.21 -25.28
C LEU A 223 -15.87 36.38 -23.79
N VAL A 224 -15.74 35.28 -23.05
CA VAL A 224 -15.34 35.25 -21.63
C VAL A 224 -13.97 35.92 -21.39
N ILE A 225 -13.06 35.89 -22.36
CA ILE A 225 -11.76 36.58 -22.31
C ILE A 225 -11.86 38.09 -22.62
N GLN A 226 -12.91 38.55 -23.31
CA GLN A 226 -13.10 39.95 -23.71
C GLN A 226 -13.88 40.79 -22.69
N GLU A 227 -14.71 40.15 -21.86
CA GLU A 227 -15.37 40.79 -20.72
C GLU A 227 -14.38 40.95 -19.55
N GLU A 228 -13.83 42.16 -19.36
CA GLU A 228 -12.81 42.42 -18.32
C GLU A 228 -13.37 42.31 -16.89
N ASP A 229 -14.66 42.64 -16.68
CA ASP A 229 -15.35 42.65 -15.38
C ASP A 229 -16.72 41.90 -15.49
N MET A 230 -16.73 40.58 -15.69
CA MET A 230 -18.00 39.80 -15.67
C MET A 230 -18.66 39.82 -14.28
N ASP A 231 -19.94 40.20 -14.23
CA ASP A 231 -20.76 40.12 -13.01
C ASP A 231 -20.84 38.69 -12.46
N ALA A 232 -20.74 38.54 -11.14
CA ALA A 232 -20.77 37.23 -10.47
C ALA A 232 -22.08 36.46 -10.71
N GLU A 233 -23.19 37.15 -10.93
CA GLU A 233 -24.47 36.54 -11.31
C GLU A 233 -24.43 35.94 -12.72
N VAL A 234 -23.75 36.59 -13.67
CA VAL A 234 -23.52 36.07 -15.03
C VAL A 234 -22.58 34.87 -15.00
N ILE A 235 -21.52 34.91 -14.17
CA ILE A 235 -20.62 33.76 -13.96
C ILE A 235 -21.41 32.56 -13.41
N SER A 236 -22.29 32.79 -12.42
CA SER A 236 -23.15 31.75 -11.83
C SER A 236 -24.09 31.10 -12.83
N LEU A 237 -24.84 31.93 -13.57
CA LEU A 237 -25.74 31.45 -14.63
C LEU A 237 -24.98 30.71 -15.75
N LEU A 238 -23.80 31.20 -16.14
CA LEU A 238 -22.98 30.59 -17.19
C LEU A 238 -22.39 29.23 -16.76
N GLY A 239 -21.87 29.13 -15.52
CA GLY A 239 -21.38 27.87 -14.97
C GLY A 239 -22.47 26.80 -14.89
N SER A 240 -23.66 27.18 -14.40
CA SER A 240 -24.85 26.33 -14.36
C SER A 240 -25.30 25.85 -15.76
N CYS A 241 -25.36 26.79 -16.72
CA CYS A 241 -25.68 26.48 -18.12
C CYS A 241 -24.66 25.50 -18.74
N LEU A 242 -23.36 25.73 -18.53
CA LEU A 242 -22.30 24.87 -19.08
C LEU A 242 -22.33 23.47 -18.50
N CYS A 243 -22.58 23.31 -17.19
CA CYS A 243 -22.77 21.99 -16.59
C CYS A 243 -23.99 21.25 -17.14
N THR A 244 -25.05 21.96 -17.54
CA THR A 244 -26.22 21.37 -18.20
C THR A 244 -25.92 21.00 -19.66
N VAL A 245 -25.32 21.91 -20.43
CA VAL A 245 -25.05 21.72 -21.88
C VAL A 245 -23.94 20.69 -22.15
N LEU A 246 -22.96 20.58 -21.25
CA LEU A 246 -21.83 19.64 -21.34
C LEU A 246 -22.02 18.38 -20.49
N LYS A 247 -23.21 18.16 -19.93
CA LYS A 247 -23.51 17.07 -18.99
C LYS A 247 -23.02 15.70 -19.47
N GLU A 248 -23.27 15.33 -20.73
CA GLU A 248 -22.81 14.05 -21.31
C GLU A 248 -21.28 13.90 -21.33
N GLN A 249 -20.52 15.00 -21.37
CA GLN A 249 -19.05 15.01 -21.38
C GLN A 249 -18.46 14.99 -19.96
N LEU A 250 -19.18 15.56 -19.00
CA LEU A 250 -18.83 15.56 -17.56
C LEU A 250 -19.23 14.24 -16.88
N GLU A 251 -20.37 13.66 -17.27
CA GLU A 251 -20.89 12.40 -16.73
C GLU A 251 -20.30 11.17 -17.46
N GLY A 252 -19.93 11.30 -18.73
CA GLY A 252 -19.40 10.21 -19.56
C GLY A 252 -17.95 9.82 -19.27
N LYS A 253 -17.56 8.60 -19.67
CA LYS A 253 -16.16 8.16 -19.60
C LYS A 253 -15.28 8.97 -20.57
N VAL A 254 -14.18 9.50 -20.04
CA VAL A 254 -13.16 10.22 -20.81
C VAL A 254 -11.93 9.36 -21.03
N PHE A 255 -11.46 8.66 -20.00
CA PHE A 255 -10.25 7.83 -20.07
C PHE A 255 -10.42 6.68 -21.10
N PRO A 256 -9.49 6.50 -22.06
CA PRO A 256 -9.55 5.42 -23.04
C PRO A 256 -9.25 4.06 -22.39
N VAL A 257 -9.76 2.98 -22.99
CA VAL A 257 -9.49 1.60 -22.55
C VAL A 257 -8.07 1.18 -22.92
N ASP A 258 -7.69 1.41 -24.18
CA ASP A 258 -6.35 1.17 -24.69
C ASP A 258 -5.57 2.49 -24.70
N VAL A 259 -4.74 2.72 -23.67
CA VAL A 259 -4.08 4.01 -23.44
C VAL A 259 -2.88 4.20 -24.38
N ASN A 260 -2.98 5.14 -25.32
CA ASN A 260 -1.90 5.56 -26.22
C ASN A 260 -2.04 7.03 -26.62
N ASP A 261 -1.03 7.61 -27.26
CA ASP A 261 -1.01 9.02 -27.66
C ASP A 261 -2.23 9.46 -28.49
N GLU A 262 -2.67 8.64 -29.46
CA GLU A 262 -3.79 8.99 -30.36
C GLU A 262 -5.13 9.00 -29.61
N THR A 263 -5.40 7.95 -28.82
CA THR A 263 -6.62 7.84 -28.00
C THR A 263 -6.69 8.86 -26.86
N LEU A 264 -5.54 9.31 -26.34
CA LEU A 264 -5.47 10.41 -25.38
C LEU A 264 -5.72 11.77 -26.04
N GLU A 265 -5.25 11.99 -27.27
CA GLU A 265 -5.55 13.21 -28.03
C GLU A 265 -7.04 13.27 -28.44
N ASP A 266 -7.62 12.16 -28.89
CA ASP A 266 -9.06 12.03 -29.17
C ASP A 266 -9.93 12.27 -27.92
N SER A 267 -9.52 11.78 -26.75
CA SER A 267 -10.30 11.92 -25.51
C SER A 267 -10.37 13.36 -25.02
N ILE A 268 -9.29 14.14 -25.19
CA ILE A 268 -9.25 15.58 -24.89
C ILE A 268 -9.73 16.45 -26.06
N GLY A 269 -10.06 15.86 -27.21
CA GLY A 269 -10.67 16.52 -28.37
C GLY A 269 -12.14 16.92 -28.18
N ARG A 270 -12.64 17.05 -26.94
CA ARG A 270 -14.05 17.33 -26.61
C ARG A 270 -14.25 18.79 -26.14
N PRO A 271 -15.43 19.41 -26.38
CA PRO A 271 -15.73 20.79 -26.02
C PRO A 271 -15.34 21.22 -24.60
N LEU A 272 -15.60 20.40 -23.57
CA LEU A 272 -15.19 20.68 -22.18
C LEU A 272 -13.71 21.09 -22.06
N PHE A 273 -12.82 20.41 -22.80
CA PHE A 273 -11.38 20.63 -22.76
C PHE A 273 -10.93 21.89 -23.52
N VAL A 274 -11.81 22.57 -24.27
CA VAL A 274 -11.47 23.83 -24.96
C VAL A 274 -11.23 24.98 -23.97
N MET A 275 -11.98 25.02 -22.86
CA MET A 275 -11.70 25.95 -21.74
C MET A 275 -10.37 25.63 -21.07
N LEU A 276 -10.17 24.36 -20.71
CA LEU A 276 -8.97 23.88 -20.02
C LEU A 276 -7.70 24.09 -20.87
N ARG A 277 -7.82 23.89 -22.20
CA ARG A 277 -6.79 24.21 -23.19
C ARG A 277 -6.45 25.70 -23.22
N ASN A 278 -7.44 26.59 -23.23
CA ASN A 278 -7.20 28.03 -23.26
C ASN A 278 -6.48 28.51 -21.99
N VAL A 279 -6.85 28.00 -20.79
CA VAL A 279 -6.12 28.30 -19.54
C VAL A 279 -4.63 27.92 -19.66
N VAL A 280 -4.33 26.72 -20.16
CA VAL A 280 -2.94 26.22 -20.28
C VAL A 280 -2.16 26.89 -21.41
N GLN A 281 -2.81 27.31 -22.50
CA GLN A 281 -2.17 28.03 -23.62
C GLN A 281 -1.85 29.50 -23.30
N LEU A 282 -2.57 30.12 -22.36
CA LEU A 282 -2.23 31.43 -21.82
C LEU A 282 -1.01 31.31 -20.88
N PRO A 283 -0.07 32.28 -20.88
CA PRO A 283 1.05 32.29 -19.94
C PRO A 283 0.63 32.30 -18.46
N GLU A 284 1.50 31.82 -17.58
CA GLU A 284 1.32 31.90 -16.13
C GLU A 284 1.18 33.36 -15.67
N GLY A 285 0.16 33.65 -14.85
CA GLY A 285 -0.17 35.01 -14.43
C GLY A 285 -0.75 35.93 -15.52
N ASP A 286 -1.11 35.44 -16.71
CA ASP A 286 -1.88 36.22 -17.68
C ASP A 286 -3.29 36.48 -17.13
N PRO A 287 -3.73 37.75 -16.97
CA PRO A 287 -5.02 38.06 -16.36
C PRO A 287 -6.22 37.46 -17.11
N ARG A 288 -6.07 37.15 -18.40
CA ARG A 288 -7.11 36.51 -19.22
C ARG A 288 -7.40 35.06 -18.80
N ARG A 289 -6.56 34.43 -17.98
CA ARG A 289 -6.89 33.16 -17.32
C ARG A 289 -8.02 33.33 -16.30
N HIS A 290 -8.08 34.46 -15.59
CA HIS A 290 -8.97 34.61 -14.44
C HIS A 290 -10.46 34.49 -14.78
N PRO A 291 -11.02 35.14 -15.83
CA PRO A 291 -12.42 34.95 -16.21
C PRO A 291 -12.76 33.48 -16.53
N ILE A 292 -11.88 32.76 -17.23
CA ILE A 292 -12.07 31.34 -17.55
C ILE A 292 -12.05 30.48 -16.28
N LEU A 293 -11.09 30.75 -15.39
CA LEU A 293 -10.94 30.04 -14.12
C LEU A 293 -12.12 30.28 -13.18
N SER A 294 -12.69 31.48 -13.13
CA SER A 294 -13.89 31.79 -12.34
C SER A 294 -15.13 31.04 -12.84
N VAL A 295 -15.31 30.92 -14.16
CA VAL A 295 -16.40 30.08 -14.73
C VAL A 295 -16.15 28.59 -14.46
N LEU A 296 -14.90 28.11 -14.56
CA LEU A 296 -14.55 26.72 -14.21
C LEU A 296 -14.74 26.41 -12.72
N ALA A 297 -14.40 27.35 -11.83
CA ALA A 297 -14.61 27.22 -10.39
C ALA A 297 -16.11 27.06 -10.08
N GLU A 298 -16.95 27.90 -10.67
CA GLU A 298 -18.40 27.79 -10.54
C GLU A 298 -18.96 26.50 -11.17
N MET A 299 -18.49 26.10 -12.35
CA MET A 299 -18.84 24.79 -12.92
C MET A 299 -18.55 23.65 -11.94
N SER A 300 -17.43 23.71 -11.21
CA SER A 300 -17.09 22.68 -10.21
C SER A 300 -17.98 22.72 -8.95
N SER A 301 -18.62 23.86 -8.65
CA SER A 301 -19.59 23.98 -7.55
C SER A 301 -20.88 23.19 -7.84
N HIS A 302 -21.23 23.06 -9.13
CA HIS A 302 -22.35 22.25 -9.61
C HIS A 302 -21.96 20.82 -10.02
N GLN A 303 -20.73 20.63 -10.51
CA GLN A 303 -20.22 19.36 -11.02
C GLN A 303 -18.77 19.12 -10.55
N PRO A 304 -18.56 18.52 -9.37
CA PRO A 304 -17.24 18.33 -8.76
C PRO A 304 -16.19 17.65 -9.66
N ARG A 305 -16.62 16.82 -10.62
CA ARG A 305 -15.72 16.14 -11.58
C ARG A 305 -14.82 17.07 -12.38
N VAL A 306 -15.15 18.36 -12.51
CA VAL A 306 -14.32 19.36 -13.21
C VAL A 306 -12.88 19.39 -12.67
N GLY A 307 -12.67 19.18 -11.37
CA GLY A 307 -11.35 19.22 -10.74
C GLY A 307 -10.41 18.11 -11.23
N TYR A 308 -10.81 16.84 -11.13
CA TYR A 308 -9.98 15.74 -11.65
C TYR A 308 -9.95 15.69 -13.19
N LEU A 309 -10.96 16.22 -13.88
CA LEU A 309 -10.94 16.35 -15.35
C LEU A 309 -9.92 17.41 -15.81
N LEU A 310 -9.67 18.46 -15.02
CA LEU A 310 -8.52 19.35 -15.22
C LEU A 310 -7.20 18.61 -14.98
N LEU A 311 -7.05 17.83 -13.90
CA LEU A 311 -5.86 16.99 -13.69
C LEU A 311 -5.62 16.02 -14.86
N TYR A 312 -6.69 15.41 -15.38
CA TYR A 312 -6.63 14.55 -16.57
C TYR A 312 -6.13 15.30 -17.81
N PHE A 313 -6.73 16.45 -18.11
CA PHE A 313 -6.31 17.29 -19.23
C PHE A 313 -4.84 17.71 -19.11
N LEU A 314 -4.41 18.10 -17.91
CA LEU A 314 -3.03 18.49 -17.64
C LEU A 314 -2.05 17.34 -17.85
N LYS A 315 -2.39 16.10 -17.51
CA LYS A 315 -1.54 14.95 -17.80
C LYS A 315 -1.55 14.58 -19.29
N ALA A 316 -2.73 14.52 -19.91
CA ALA A 316 -2.90 14.08 -21.30
C ALA A 316 -2.40 15.09 -22.35
N CYS A 317 -2.44 16.40 -22.07
CA CYS A 317 -1.97 17.39 -23.03
C CYS A 317 -0.43 17.44 -23.12
N LYS A 318 0.08 17.59 -24.35
CA LYS A 318 1.52 17.70 -24.66
C LYS A 318 2.09 19.13 -24.48
N LEU A 319 1.36 20.01 -23.79
CA LEU A 319 1.77 21.39 -23.49
C LEU A 319 2.56 21.39 -22.18
N ASN A 320 3.89 21.54 -22.25
CA ASN A 320 4.76 21.32 -21.08
C ASN A 320 4.79 22.49 -20.08
N ASP A 321 4.61 23.72 -20.52
CA ASP A 321 4.71 24.90 -19.64
C ASP A 321 3.41 25.13 -18.84
N GLY A 322 3.55 25.60 -17.59
CA GLY A 322 2.43 26.07 -16.77
C GLY A 322 1.44 25.02 -16.27
N LYS A 323 1.68 23.71 -16.47
CA LYS A 323 0.72 22.65 -16.07
C LYS A 323 0.28 22.75 -14.60
N SER A 324 1.25 22.82 -13.69
CA SER A 324 0.98 22.93 -12.25
C SER A 324 0.40 24.29 -11.85
N SER A 325 0.72 25.38 -12.56
CA SER A 325 0.14 26.71 -12.27
C SER A 325 -1.35 26.74 -12.57
N ALA A 326 -1.81 26.16 -13.68
CA ALA A 326 -3.23 26.15 -14.06
C ALA A 326 -4.15 25.52 -12.99
N TYR A 327 -3.74 24.39 -12.39
CA TYR A 327 -4.50 23.77 -11.28
C TYR A 327 -4.35 24.54 -9.96
N CYS A 328 -3.18 25.13 -9.67
CA CYS A 328 -3.01 26.01 -8.50
C CYS A 328 -3.89 27.26 -8.57
N GLU A 329 -3.98 27.90 -9.74
CA GLU A 329 -4.83 29.08 -10.00
C GLU A 329 -6.32 28.71 -9.96
N PHE A 330 -6.71 27.51 -10.42
CA PHE A 330 -8.06 26.96 -10.24
C PHE A 330 -8.42 26.75 -8.76
N CYS A 331 -7.51 26.20 -7.94
CA CYS A 331 -7.74 26.08 -6.49
C CYS A 331 -7.88 27.45 -5.80
N GLN A 332 -7.14 28.47 -6.27
CA GLN A 332 -7.27 29.85 -5.78
C GLN A 332 -8.61 30.48 -6.18
N ALA A 333 -9.09 30.25 -7.41
CA ALA A 333 -10.42 30.69 -7.85
C ALA A 333 -11.57 30.01 -7.05
N LEU A 334 -11.30 28.87 -6.41
CA LEU A 334 -12.22 28.18 -5.51
C LEU A 334 -12.15 28.61 -4.04
N ASP A 335 -11.23 29.51 -3.66
CA ASP A 335 -10.91 29.85 -2.26
C ASP A 335 -10.62 28.61 -1.38
N LYS A 336 -9.86 27.65 -1.93
CA LYS A 336 -9.52 26.37 -1.27
C LYS A 336 -8.02 26.10 -1.24
N GLU A 337 -7.59 25.41 -0.18
CA GLU A 337 -6.21 24.92 -0.07
C GLU A 337 -5.95 23.79 -1.08
N LEU A 338 -4.82 23.87 -1.80
CA LEU A 338 -4.38 22.91 -2.81
C LEU A 338 -4.35 21.45 -2.30
N GLU A 339 -4.00 21.23 -1.04
CA GLU A 339 -4.00 19.91 -0.37
C GLU A 339 -5.40 19.32 -0.26
N SER A 340 -6.39 20.14 0.07
CA SER A 340 -7.80 19.77 0.18
C SER A 340 -8.43 19.50 -1.20
N CYS A 341 -8.15 20.34 -2.20
CA CYS A 341 -8.58 20.11 -3.58
C CYS A 341 -7.99 18.83 -4.16
N LEU A 342 -6.67 18.62 -4.11
CA LEU A 342 -6.03 17.43 -4.65
C LEU A 342 -6.57 16.15 -4.01
N LEU A 343 -6.82 16.14 -2.70
CA LEU A 343 -7.38 14.98 -2.03
C LEU A 343 -8.83 14.73 -2.48
N THR A 344 -9.69 15.75 -2.44
CA THR A 344 -11.12 15.63 -2.79
C THR A 344 -11.32 15.20 -4.26
N ASP A 345 -10.56 15.80 -5.18
CA ASP A 345 -10.65 15.49 -6.61
C ASP A 345 -10.17 14.06 -6.90
N LEU A 346 -9.14 13.58 -6.21
CA LEU A 346 -8.61 12.23 -6.40
C LEU A 346 -9.45 11.16 -5.69
N GLU A 347 -10.08 11.47 -4.55
CA GLU A 347 -11.11 10.62 -3.93
C GLU A 347 -12.29 10.44 -4.89
N LEU A 348 -12.82 11.53 -5.46
CA LEU A 348 -13.90 11.45 -6.46
C LEU A 348 -13.47 10.71 -7.74
N CYS A 349 -12.26 10.96 -8.23
CA CYS A 349 -11.70 10.25 -9.38
C CYS A 349 -11.58 8.74 -9.13
N GLN A 350 -11.31 8.34 -7.89
CA GLN A 350 -11.19 6.95 -7.46
C GLN A 350 -12.56 6.25 -7.41
N GLU A 351 -13.60 6.94 -6.93
CA GLU A 351 -14.99 6.45 -6.97
C GLU A 351 -15.51 6.29 -8.42
N ASP A 352 -15.13 7.20 -9.32
CA ASP A 352 -15.63 7.25 -10.70
C ASP A 352 -14.86 6.37 -11.70
N ASP A 353 -13.52 6.38 -11.69
CA ASP A 353 -12.69 5.51 -12.54
C ASP A 353 -11.28 5.26 -11.96
N VAL A 354 -11.14 4.13 -11.27
CA VAL A 354 -9.88 3.63 -10.68
C VAL A 354 -8.70 3.64 -11.67
N ASN A 355 -8.91 3.34 -12.95
CA ASN A 355 -7.81 3.29 -13.92
C ASN A 355 -7.29 4.70 -14.24
N LEU A 356 -8.21 5.67 -14.37
CA LEU A 356 -7.86 7.09 -14.50
C LEU A 356 -7.12 7.60 -13.26
N PHE A 357 -7.59 7.26 -12.07
CA PHE A 357 -6.92 7.61 -10.80
C PHE A 357 -5.49 7.04 -10.77
N CYS A 358 -5.30 5.75 -11.01
CA CYS A 358 -3.97 5.13 -10.98
C CYS A 358 -3.03 5.68 -12.07
N TRP A 359 -3.56 6.07 -13.23
CA TRP A 359 -2.79 6.76 -14.28
C TRP A 359 -2.40 8.19 -13.90
N LEU A 360 -3.26 8.90 -13.16
CA LEU A 360 -3.01 10.26 -12.66
C LEU A 360 -1.97 10.30 -11.53
N VAL A 361 -2.01 9.34 -10.59
CA VAL A 361 -1.19 9.34 -9.36
C VAL A 361 0.29 9.70 -9.60
N PRO A 362 1.04 9.08 -10.55
CA PRO A 362 2.42 9.46 -10.80
C PRO A 362 2.62 10.94 -11.16
N GLU A 363 1.70 11.54 -11.91
CA GLU A 363 1.78 12.95 -12.31
C GLU A 363 1.55 13.88 -11.14
N VAL A 364 0.60 13.56 -10.26
CA VAL A 364 0.30 14.36 -9.07
C VAL A 364 1.53 14.47 -8.16
N TYR A 365 2.24 13.35 -7.95
CA TYR A 365 3.49 13.33 -7.18
C TYR A 365 4.65 14.09 -7.86
N ILE A 366 4.66 14.19 -9.19
CA ILE A 366 5.68 14.93 -9.96
C ILE A 366 5.37 16.44 -10.00
N GLN A 367 4.12 16.84 -10.23
CA GLN A 367 3.69 18.23 -10.43
C GLN A 367 3.44 18.99 -9.12
N PHE A 368 3.00 18.29 -8.06
CA PHE A 368 2.67 18.90 -6.76
C PHE A 368 3.50 18.33 -5.59
N PRO A 369 4.85 18.23 -5.71
CA PRO A 369 5.69 17.47 -4.78
C PRO A 369 5.73 18.07 -3.36
N SER A 370 5.47 19.38 -3.23
CA SER A 370 5.35 20.08 -1.95
C SER A 370 4.17 19.60 -1.09
N VAL A 371 3.10 19.14 -1.74
CA VAL A 371 1.84 18.70 -1.11
C VAL A 371 1.77 17.17 -1.09
N ALA A 372 2.05 16.50 -2.21
CA ALA A 372 1.87 15.06 -2.33
C ALA A 372 2.91 14.22 -1.54
N ILE A 373 4.20 14.64 -1.52
CA ILE A 373 5.28 13.77 -1.04
C ILE A 373 5.27 13.63 0.49
N GLY A 374 4.95 12.41 0.92
CA GLY A 374 4.80 12.02 2.31
C GLY A 374 3.49 12.48 2.97
N HIS A 375 2.49 12.91 2.20
CA HIS A 375 1.13 13.17 2.68
C HIS A 375 0.40 11.84 2.92
N ALA A 376 -0.02 11.62 4.17
CA ALA A 376 -0.44 10.28 4.61
C ALA A 376 -1.79 9.83 4.04
N GLN A 377 -2.77 10.73 3.91
CA GLN A 377 -4.10 10.39 3.38
C GLN A 377 -4.06 10.12 1.87
N LEU A 378 -3.29 10.92 1.11
CA LEU A 378 -3.10 10.68 -0.32
C LEU A 378 -2.40 9.34 -0.57
N LEU A 379 -1.35 9.00 0.19
CA LEU A 379 -0.72 7.69 0.04
C LEU A 379 -1.66 6.55 0.47
N HIS A 380 -2.47 6.76 1.52
CA HIS A 380 -3.49 5.79 1.94
C HIS A 380 -4.45 5.49 0.79
N LEU A 381 -5.08 6.52 0.22
CA LEU A 381 -5.97 6.43 -0.95
C LEU A 381 -5.35 5.66 -2.12
N VAL A 382 -4.05 5.86 -2.40
CA VAL A 382 -3.32 5.06 -3.40
C VAL A 382 -3.26 3.58 -3.00
N VAL A 383 -2.77 3.24 -1.80
CA VAL A 383 -2.60 1.83 -1.40
C VAL A 383 -3.93 1.11 -1.08
N SER A 384 -5.02 1.84 -0.83
CA SER A 384 -6.39 1.31 -0.73
C SER A 384 -7.00 0.94 -2.10
N THR A 385 -6.42 1.45 -3.19
CA THR A 385 -7.06 1.47 -4.52
C THR A 385 -6.32 0.67 -5.58
N VAL A 386 -4.98 0.71 -5.59
CA VAL A 386 -4.18 0.04 -6.62
C VAL A 386 -4.34 -1.49 -6.54
N ASP A 387 -4.33 -2.15 -7.70
CA ASP A 387 -4.10 -3.59 -7.78
C ASP A 387 -2.60 -3.94 -7.81
N ALA A 388 -2.28 -5.24 -7.91
CA ALA A 388 -0.90 -5.72 -7.93
C ALA A 388 -0.11 -5.32 -9.19
N ALA A 389 -0.77 -5.14 -10.33
CA ALA A 389 -0.12 -4.71 -11.58
C ALA A 389 0.11 -3.19 -11.56
N GLN A 390 -0.87 -2.42 -11.10
CA GLN A 390 -0.73 -0.98 -10.89
C GLN A 390 0.36 -0.66 -9.84
N LEU A 391 0.47 -1.48 -8.77
CA LEU A 391 1.58 -1.41 -7.83
C LEU A 391 2.94 -1.71 -8.50
N GLN A 392 3.00 -2.72 -9.36
CA GLN A 392 4.21 -3.05 -10.12
C GLN A 392 4.64 -1.86 -11.00
N ASP A 393 3.70 -1.20 -11.67
CA ASP A 393 3.98 0.00 -12.46
C ASP A 393 4.48 1.16 -11.59
N LEU A 394 3.88 1.42 -10.43
CA LEU A 394 4.38 2.42 -9.49
C LEU A 394 5.81 2.10 -9.03
N VAL A 395 6.10 0.84 -8.69
CA VAL A 395 7.44 0.36 -8.35
C VAL A 395 8.42 0.56 -9.51
N CYS A 396 8.01 0.29 -10.75
CA CYS A 396 8.83 0.55 -11.94
C CYS A 396 9.13 2.05 -12.13
N HIS A 397 8.16 2.93 -11.93
CA HIS A 397 8.37 4.38 -11.99
C HIS A 397 9.33 4.88 -10.89
N ILE A 398 9.27 4.30 -9.69
CA ILE A 398 10.20 4.60 -8.58
C ILE A 398 11.62 4.14 -8.93
N LEU A 399 11.80 2.90 -9.39
CA LEU A 399 13.10 2.33 -9.76
C LEU A 399 13.73 3.01 -10.99
N GLN A 400 12.92 3.58 -11.87
CA GLN A 400 13.37 4.45 -12.98
C GLN A 400 13.74 5.88 -12.52
N GLY A 401 13.57 6.21 -11.24
CA GLY A 401 13.81 7.56 -10.70
C GLY A 401 12.79 8.62 -11.15
N ARG A 402 11.63 8.20 -11.68
CA ARG A 402 10.58 9.10 -12.19
C ARG A 402 9.55 9.49 -11.12
N LEU A 403 9.35 8.64 -10.11
CA LEU A 403 8.36 8.83 -9.05
C LEU A 403 9.03 8.82 -7.67
N VAL A 404 8.67 9.78 -6.83
CA VAL A 404 9.09 9.86 -5.41
C VAL A 404 7.85 10.14 -4.57
N MET A 405 7.54 9.27 -3.60
CA MET A 405 6.34 9.33 -2.75
C MET A 405 6.65 9.63 -1.28
N PHE A 406 7.90 9.43 -0.83
CA PHE A 406 8.32 9.61 0.57
C PHE A 406 9.29 10.78 0.76
N ARG A 407 9.21 11.44 1.92
CA ARG A 407 10.14 12.46 2.39
C ARG A 407 10.65 12.12 3.78
N SER A 408 11.93 12.37 4.04
CA SER A 408 12.66 11.89 5.22
C SER A 408 12.22 12.49 6.57
N ASP A 409 11.47 13.59 6.55
CA ASP A 409 10.93 14.27 7.74
C ASP A 409 9.51 13.78 8.11
N SER A 410 8.63 13.61 7.12
CA SER A 410 7.25 13.12 7.29
C SER A 410 7.14 11.61 7.41
N PHE A 411 8.11 10.84 6.90
CA PHE A 411 8.08 9.36 6.86
C PHE A 411 7.76 8.70 8.20
N ARG A 412 8.23 9.26 9.33
CA ARG A 412 7.94 8.72 10.66
C ARG A 412 6.50 8.95 11.12
N ALA A 413 5.85 10.02 10.66
CA ALA A 413 4.42 10.24 10.90
C ALA A 413 3.59 9.30 10.01
N LEU A 414 3.97 9.17 8.74
CA LEU A 414 3.35 8.26 7.77
C LEU A 414 3.40 6.79 8.26
N LEU A 415 4.56 6.28 8.67
CA LEU A 415 4.70 4.95 9.29
C LEU A 415 3.94 4.80 10.62
N SER A 416 3.53 5.89 11.28
CA SER A 416 2.71 5.82 12.50
C SER A 416 1.22 5.80 12.18
N ALA A 417 0.79 6.41 11.07
CA ALA A 417 -0.59 6.34 10.57
C ALA A 417 -0.88 4.99 9.90
N SER A 418 0.10 4.42 9.18
CA SER A 418 -0.06 3.17 8.46
C SER A 418 -0.23 1.93 9.35
N LEU A 419 -0.03 2.05 10.67
CA LEU A 419 -0.30 0.98 11.62
C LEU A 419 -1.80 0.72 11.84
N SER A 420 -2.66 1.61 11.38
CA SER A 420 -4.13 1.44 11.36
C SER A 420 -4.70 1.21 9.97
N TRP A 421 -3.85 1.01 8.96
CA TRP A 421 -4.25 0.62 7.60
C TRP A 421 -4.46 -0.91 7.51
N GLU A 422 -5.26 -1.35 6.54
CA GLU A 422 -5.54 -2.77 6.32
C GLU A 422 -4.28 -3.55 5.87
N THR A 423 -4.36 -4.88 5.95
CA THR A 423 -3.24 -5.79 5.64
C THR A 423 -2.66 -5.56 4.24
N PHE A 424 -3.50 -5.43 3.21
CA PHE A 424 -3.03 -5.18 1.83
C PHE A 424 -2.43 -3.78 1.66
N GLU A 425 -3.07 -2.76 2.21
CA GLU A 425 -2.59 -1.37 2.22
C GLU A 425 -1.18 -1.28 2.84
N GLN A 426 -0.97 -1.98 3.97
CA GLN A 426 0.36 -2.08 4.59
C GLN A 426 1.35 -2.85 3.71
N TYR A 427 0.98 -3.99 3.12
CA TYR A 427 1.89 -4.72 2.22
C TYR A 427 2.33 -3.87 1.03
N PHE A 428 1.41 -3.14 0.40
CA PHE A 428 1.69 -2.25 -0.74
C PHE A 428 2.58 -1.07 -0.33
N LEU A 429 2.30 -0.44 0.82
CA LEU A 429 3.20 0.54 1.43
C LEU A 429 4.63 -0.03 1.59
N TRP A 430 4.80 -1.24 2.13
CA TRP A 430 6.13 -1.81 2.33
C TRP A 430 6.84 -2.20 1.02
N GLN A 431 6.11 -2.53 -0.06
CA GLN A 431 6.71 -2.65 -1.39
C GLN A 431 7.23 -1.29 -1.89
N LEU A 432 6.42 -0.23 -1.79
CA LEU A 432 6.82 1.12 -2.19
C LEU A 432 8.03 1.62 -1.37
N VAL A 433 8.06 1.37 -0.05
CA VAL A 433 9.20 1.70 0.84
C VAL A 433 10.47 0.94 0.42
N THR A 434 10.34 -0.32 0.02
CA THR A 434 11.45 -1.13 -0.47
C THR A 434 11.96 -0.62 -1.83
N ALA A 435 11.06 -0.27 -2.75
CA ALA A 435 11.41 0.28 -4.07
C ALA A 435 12.16 1.62 -3.98
N HIS A 436 11.82 2.47 -3.00
CA HIS A 436 12.55 3.71 -2.73
C HIS A 436 13.90 3.50 -2.01
N GLY A 437 14.23 2.28 -1.60
CA GLY A 437 15.47 1.97 -0.88
C GLY A 437 15.60 2.69 0.47
N ILE A 438 14.49 2.94 1.18
CA ILE A 438 14.50 3.72 2.44
C ILE A 438 15.39 3.03 3.49
N PRO A 439 16.46 3.67 4.01
CA PRO A 439 17.35 3.05 4.98
C PRO A 439 16.65 2.65 6.28
N ILE A 440 17.05 1.52 6.86
CA ILE A 440 16.41 0.95 8.05
C ILE A 440 16.38 1.91 9.26
N ASP A 441 17.38 2.79 9.38
CA ASP A 441 17.51 3.79 10.45
C ASP A 441 16.29 4.73 10.56
N TYR A 442 15.55 4.96 9.47
CA TYR A 442 14.31 5.74 9.49
C TYR A 442 13.15 4.99 10.15
N VAL A 443 13.21 3.65 10.16
CA VAL A 443 12.18 2.75 10.70
C VAL A 443 12.45 2.37 12.16
N LEU A 444 13.72 2.23 12.56
CA LEU A 444 14.10 1.83 13.93
C LEU A 444 13.39 2.60 15.07
N PRO A 445 13.11 3.92 14.97
CA PRO A 445 12.42 4.67 16.03
C PRO A 445 10.95 4.29 16.27
N ILE A 446 10.32 3.48 15.40
CA ILE A 446 8.98 2.90 15.64
C ILE A 446 9.04 1.48 16.21
N LEU A 447 10.12 0.73 15.93
CA LEU A 447 10.24 -0.69 16.25
C LEU A 447 9.97 -1.08 17.73
N PRO A 448 10.38 -0.30 18.75
CA PRO A 448 10.04 -0.59 20.15
C PRO A 448 8.54 -0.51 20.49
N ARG A 449 7.70 0.05 19.59
CA ARG A 449 6.26 0.26 19.79
C ARG A 449 5.38 -0.81 19.12
N LEU A 450 5.92 -1.54 18.15
CA LEU A 450 5.14 -2.47 17.32
C LEU A 450 4.79 -3.75 18.11
N GLU A 451 3.52 -3.95 18.43
CA GLU A 451 3.05 -5.21 19.03
C GLU A 451 3.09 -6.37 18.02
N PHE A 452 3.53 -7.55 18.47
CA PHE A 452 3.73 -8.73 17.62
C PHE A 452 2.44 -9.24 16.96
N SER A 453 1.32 -9.25 17.69
CA SER A 453 0.01 -9.70 17.22
C SER A 453 -0.72 -8.71 16.33
N SER A 454 -0.35 -7.43 16.40
CA SER A 454 -1.20 -6.31 15.98
C SER A 454 -0.61 -5.52 14.80
N HIS A 455 0.62 -5.82 14.39
CA HIS A 455 1.37 -5.14 13.32
C HIS A 455 2.22 -6.16 12.55
N ALA A 456 1.62 -7.27 12.12
CA ALA A 456 2.33 -8.42 11.56
C ALA A 456 3.03 -8.07 10.23
N GLU A 457 2.41 -7.22 9.43
CA GLU A 457 2.86 -6.72 8.13
C GLU A 457 4.12 -5.86 8.29
N ALA A 458 4.05 -4.85 9.18
CA ALA A 458 5.17 -3.99 9.50
C ALA A 458 6.34 -4.77 10.14
N LEU A 459 6.07 -5.69 11.05
CA LEU A 459 7.12 -6.53 11.64
C LEU A 459 7.73 -7.52 10.64
N THR A 460 6.95 -8.11 9.75
CA THR A 460 7.48 -9.00 8.70
C THR A 460 8.41 -8.21 7.76
N SER A 461 7.98 -7.03 7.31
CA SER A 461 8.76 -6.16 6.44
C SER A 461 10.07 -5.70 7.11
N ILE A 462 10.00 -5.26 8.37
CA ILE A 462 11.21 -4.89 9.14
C ILE A 462 12.13 -6.08 9.37
N LEU A 463 11.61 -7.30 9.57
CA LEU A 463 12.44 -8.50 9.70
C LEU A 463 13.22 -8.80 8.41
N LEU A 464 12.60 -8.57 7.25
CA LEU A 464 13.25 -8.72 5.94
C LEU A 464 14.30 -7.61 5.69
N MET A 465 14.06 -6.37 6.14
CA MET A 465 15.09 -5.32 6.15
C MET A 465 16.26 -5.69 7.08
N LEU A 466 15.98 -6.15 8.31
CA LEU A 466 17.01 -6.59 9.27
C LEU A 466 17.87 -7.74 8.74
N LYS A 467 17.31 -8.62 7.91
CA LYS A 467 18.02 -9.72 7.25
C LYS A 467 19.08 -9.22 6.26
N GLN A 468 18.85 -8.10 5.58
CA GLN A 468 19.80 -7.50 4.64
C GLN A 468 20.92 -6.72 5.34
N GLU A 469 20.73 -6.40 6.62
CA GLU A 469 21.58 -5.51 7.39
C GLU A 469 22.58 -6.23 8.29
N ARG A 470 23.75 -5.62 8.50
CA ARG A 470 24.78 -6.15 9.42
C ARG A 470 24.52 -5.63 10.83
N PRO A 471 24.63 -6.44 11.90
CA PRO A 471 24.34 -5.99 13.26
C PRO A 471 25.20 -4.79 13.66
N THR A 472 24.57 -3.75 14.20
CA THR A 472 25.21 -2.55 14.75
C THR A 472 24.71 -2.27 16.17
N ALA A 473 25.41 -1.42 16.91
CA ALA A 473 25.01 -1.03 18.26
C ALA A 473 23.63 -0.34 18.30
N GLU A 474 23.30 0.46 17.29
CA GLU A 474 22.04 1.23 17.23
C GLU A 474 20.86 0.35 16.77
N LEU A 475 21.10 -0.61 15.86
CA LEU A 475 20.16 -1.67 15.51
C LEU A 475 19.80 -2.50 16.75
N LEU A 476 20.80 -3.05 17.44
CA LEU A 476 20.60 -3.91 18.62
C LEU A 476 19.94 -3.16 19.77
N LYS A 477 20.27 -1.88 19.97
CA LYS A 477 19.62 -1.01 20.95
C LYS A 477 18.13 -0.84 20.69
N HIS A 478 17.69 -0.64 19.45
CA HIS A 478 16.26 -0.55 19.13
C HIS A 478 15.57 -1.92 19.20
N LEU A 479 16.20 -2.96 18.64
CA LEU A 479 15.70 -4.33 18.62
C LEU A 479 15.44 -4.87 20.04
N LEU A 480 16.43 -4.74 20.93
CA LEU A 480 16.35 -5.18 22.33
C LEU A 480 15.52 -4.24 23.22
N SER A 481 15.13 -3.05 22.73
CA SER A 481 14.22 -2.14 23.42
C SER A 481 12.74 -2.52 23.28
N ARG A 482 12.42 -3.54 22.45
CA ARG A 482 11.12 -4.21 22.46
C ARG A 482 10.85 -4.90 23.80
N GLU A 483 9.58 -5.08 24.13
CA GLU A 483 9.17 -5.88 25.29
C GLU A 483 9.50 -7.37 25.09
N VAL A 484 9.83 -8.07 26.18
CA VAL A 484 10.08 -9.51 26.17
C VAL A 484 8.76 -10.22 26.50
N ARG A 485 8.08 -10.80 25.49
CA ARG A 485 6.81 -11.53 25.67
C ARG A 485 6.86 -12.99 25.19
N PRO A 486 7.60 -13.89 25.86
CA PRO A 486 7.63 -15.31 25.50
C PRO A 486 6.32 -15.99 25.93
N PRO A 487 5.82 -17.00 25.19
CA PRO A 487 6.38 -17.58 23.96
C PRO A 487 5.89 -16.87 22.67
N GLN A 488 5.13 -15.78 22.79
CA GLN A 488 4.37 -15.21 21.67
C GLN A 488 5.23 -14.36 20.72
N ASP A 489 5.98 -13.38 21.22
CA ASP A 489 6.85 -12.56 20.37
C ASP A 489 8.17 -13.31 20.12
N VAL A 490 8.35 -13.77 18.89
CA VAL A 490 9.59 -14.42 18.41
C VAL A 490 10.42 -13.52 17.49
N PHE A 491 9.99 -12.28 17.21
CA PHE A 491 10.62 -11.38 16.23
C PHE A 491 12.09 -11.10 16.58
N VAL A 492 12.37 -10.70 17.84
CA VAL A 492 13.72 -10.36 18.29
C VAL A 492 14.65 -11.57 18.19
N VAL A 493 14.17 -12.73 18.64
CA VAL A 493 14.96 -13.97 18.63
C VAL A 493 15.21 -14.46 17.20
N SER A 494 14.28 -14.28 16.27
CA SER A 494 14.48 -14.60 14.85
C SER A 494 15.57 -13.75 14.22
N ALA A 495 15.55 -12.43 14.43
CA ALA A 495 16.60 -11.52 13.93
C ALA A 495 17.97 -11.84 14.54
N LEU A 496 18.03 -12.04 15.87
CA LEU A 496 19.28 -12.43 16.56
C LEU A 496 19.79 -13.78 16.07
N LYS A 497 18.93 -14.80 15.91
CA LYS A 497 19.30 -16.14 15.44
C LYS A 497 19.80 -16.13 13.99
N TYR A 498 19.28 -15.25 13.14
CA TYR A 498 19.81 -15.03 11.79
C TYR A 498 21.22 -14.45 11.85
N TRP A 499 21.43 -13.34 12.58
CA TRP A 499 22.75 -12.75 12.74
C TRP A 499 23.77 -13.65 13.47
N CYS A 500 23.32 -14.62 14.27
CA CYS A 500 24.21 -15.66 14.82
C CYS A 500 24.77 -16.62 13.75
N GLN A 501 24.14 -16.75 12.57
CA GLN A 501 24.62 -17.63 11.50
C GLN A 501 25.69 -16.97 10.64
N GLU A 502 25.60 -15.66 10.42
CA GLU A 502 26.51 -14.92 9.52
C GLU A 502 27.54 -14.06 10.26
N HIS A 503 27.22 -13.61 11.48
CA HIS A 503 27.89 -12.49 12.16
C HIS A 503 28.09 -12.71 13.67
N GLU A 504 28.28 -13.97 14.10
CA GLU A 504 28.31 -14.40 15.52
C GLU A 504 29.25 -13.59 16.43
N GLU A 505 30.54 -13.49 16.08
CA GLU A 505 31.54 -12.77 16.89
C GLU A 505 31.13 -11.30 17.12
N LYS A 506 30.82 -10.59 16.04
CA LYS A 506 30.42 -9.18 16.05
C LYS A 506 29.12 -8.96 16.83
N LEU A 507 28.16 -9.87 16.70
CA LEU A 507 26.92 -9.84 17.47
C LEU A 507 27.20 -10.01 18.96
N GLY A 508 28.04 -10.99 19.32
CA GLY A 508 28.48 -11.23 20.70
C GLY A 508 29.18 -10.02 21.31
N GLU A 509 30.13 -9.40 20.60
CA GLU A 509 30.77 -8.16 21.06
C GLU A 509 29.78 -7.02 21.30
N LEU A 510 28.85 -6.78 20.37
CA LEU A 510 27.89 -5.68 20.48
C LEU A 510 26.90 -5.90 21.63
N VAL A 511 26.41 -7.13 21.79
CA VAL A 511 25.53 -7.54 22.91
C VAL A 511 26.26 -7.45 24.25
N ALA A 512 27.50 -7.94 24.32
CA ALA A 512 28.33 -7.86 25.52
C ALA A 512 28.56 -6.41 25.96
N ASN A 513 28.99 -5.55 25.03
CA ASN A 513 29.19 -4.13 25.30
C ASN A 513 27.89 -3.44 25.77
N LEU A 514 26.75 -3.76 25.17
CA LEU A 514 25.44 -3.24 25.58
C LEU A 514 25.05 -3.72 27.00
N LEU A 515 25.24 -5.00 27.31
CA LEU A 515 24.94 -5.59 28.62
C LEU A 515 25.85 -5.00 29.72
N SER A 516 27.17 -4.95 29.50
CA SER A 516 28.14 -4.32 30.39
C SER A 516 27.83 -2.83 30.62
N SER A 517 27.33 -2.12 29.60
CA SER A 517 26.87 -0.73 29.75
C SER A 517 25.67 -0.58 30.68
N ARG A 518 24.85 -1.62 30.86
CA ARG A 518 23.76 -1.64 31.85
C ARG A 518 24.23 -1.88 33.29
N TYR A 519 25.42 -2.45 33.47
CA TYR A 519 25.99 -2.86 34.77
C TYR A 519 27.36 -2.19 35.03
N PRO A 520 27.44 -0.85 35.11
CA PRO A 520 28.72 -0.14 35.27
C PRO A 520 29.40 -0.46 36.60
N ASN A 521 30.71 -0.75 36.55
CA ASN A 521 31.53 -1.11 37.72
C ASN A 521 31.72 0.02 38.75
N THR A 522 31.21 1.22 38.48
CA THR A 522 31.22 2.36 39.41
C THR A 522 29.84 2.60 40.01
N SER A 523 29.70 2.43 41.33
CA SER A 523 28.46 2.73 42.06
C SER A 523 27.95 4.15 41.75
N PRO A 524 26.64 4.36 41.45
CA PRO A 524 26.08 5.63 41.00
C PRO A 524 25.87 6.64 42.14
N ASN A 525 26.95 6.97 42.86
CA ASN A 525 26.88 7.55 44.19
C ASN A 525 27.06 9.09 44.24
N LYS A 526 26.21 9.82 43.50
CA LYS A 526 25.71 11.15 43.93
C LYS A 526 24.53 11.66 43.08
N ARG A 527 23.55 12.27 43.77
CA ARG A 527 22.33 12.94 43.26
C ARG A 527 21.16 12.04 42.80
N LYS A 528 20.61 11.27 43.75
CA LYS A 528 19.17 10.97 43.74
C LYS A 528 18.37 12.28 43.87
N ARG A 529 17.63 12.69 42.83
CA ARG A 529 16.58 13.72 42.89
C ARG A 529 15.52 13.39 41.84
N GLY A 530 14.25 13.31 42.25
CA GLY A 530 13.17 12.79 41.41
C GLY A 530 13.05 11.27 41.50
N GLY A 531 12.16 10.80 42.37
CA GLY A 531 11.59 9.45 42.32
C GLY A 531 10.07 9.59 42.16
N GLY A 532 9.47 8.74 41.34
CA GLY A 532 8.08 8.88 40.88
C GLY A 532 8.03 8.74 39.36
N GLY A 533 7.73 7.53 38.90
CA GLY A 533 7.81 7.17 37.47
C GLY A 533 7.20 5.81 37.10
N ALA A 534 6.40 5.21 38.00
CA ALA A 534 5.37 4.28 37.55
C ALA A 534 4.30 5.09 36.78
N ASN A 535 3.62 4.45 35.83
CA ASN A 535 2.68 5.07 34.89
C ASN A 535 3.30 6.18 34.02
N ARG A 536 4.11 5.77 33.04
CA ARG A 536 4.35 6.56 31.82
C ARG A 536 4.02 5.79 30.53
N ALA A 537 2.96 4.98 30.59
CA ALA A 537 2.20 4.58 29.42
C ALA A 537 1.56 5.86 28.83
N GLY A 538 2.18 6.42 27.79
CA GLY A 538 1.81 7.72 27.25
C GLY A 538 2.94 8.37 26.46
N LEU A 539 2.91 8.19 25.13
CA LEU A 539 3.59 8.96 24.06
C LEU A 539 5.13 9.04 24.04
N GLY A 540 5.83 8.92 25.18
CA GLY A 540 7.27 9.25 25.32
C GLY A 540 8.26 8.07 25.45
N ALA A 541 7.82 6.81 25.37
CA ALA A 541 8.62 5.66 25.80
C ALA A 541 9.73 5.18 24.83
N GLY A 542 9.70 5.59 23.56
CA GLY A 542 10.44 4.91 22.47
C GLY A 542 11.91 5.27 22.25
N ALA A 543 12.54 6.09 23.09
CA ALA A 543 13.89 6.64 22.84
C ALA A 543 14.95 6.29 23.92
N GLY A 544 14.62 5.40 24.86
CA GLY A 544 15.55 4.92 25.88
C GLY A 544 16.38 3.71 25.40
N PRO A 545 17.64 3.55 25.86
CA PRO A 545 18.39 2.31 25.63
C PRO A 545 17.79 1.16 26.46
N PRO A 546 17.85 -0.10 25.97
CA PRO A 546 17.10 -1.24 26.49
C PRO A 546 17.50 -1.61 27.91
N SER A 547 16.52 -1.84 28.79
CA SER A 547 16.81 -2.15 30.20
C SER A 547 17.60 -3.46 30.36
N ALA A 548 18.35 -3.58 31.46
CA ALA A 548 19.13 -4.78 31.75
C ALA A 548 18.28 -6.06 31.71
N GLU A 549 17.02 -5.97 32.15
CA GLU A 549 16.07 -7.08 32.16
C GLU A 549 15.50 -7.41 30.78
N GLN A 550 15.37 -6.43 29.87
CA GLN A 550 15.05 -6.69 28.47
C GLN A 550 16.22 -7.39 27.76
N VAL A 551 17.45 -6.92 27.94
CA VAL A 551 18.64 -7.54 27.34
C VAL A 551 18.81 -8.98 27.85
N LEU A 552 18.74 -9.22 29.16
CA LEU A 552 18.79 -10.58 29.73
C LEU A 552 17.60 -11.45 29.31
N GLY A 553 16.39 -10.87 29.17
CA GLY A 553 15.20 -11.59 28.75
C GLY A 553 15.26 -12.07 27.30
N HIS A 554 15.65 -11.20 26.36
CA HIS A 554 15.86 -11.58 24.96
C HIS A 554 17.02 -12.59 24.82
N LEU A 555 18.06 -12.51 25.67
CA LEU A 555 19.16 -13.48 25.68
C LEU A 555 18.79 -14.85 26.25
N ASP A 556 17.91 -14.94 27.26
CA ASP A 556 17.41 -16.22 27.73
C ASP A 556 16.41 -16.83 26.73
N GLN A 557 15.58 -16.00 26.08
CA GLN A 557 14.69 -16.48 25.02
C GLN A 557 15.48 -17.01 23.81
N LEU A 558 16.56 -16.33 23.41
CA LEU A 558 17.50 -16.83 22.40
C LEU A 558 18.12 -18.17 22.82
N ARG A 559 18.58 -18.31 24.08
CA ARG A 559 19.12 -19.58 24.62
C ARG A 559 18.10 -20.72 24.47
N GLN A 560 16.83 -20.46 24.82
CA GLN A 560 15.76 -21.45 24.72
C GLN A 560 15.51 -21.88 23.26
N CYS A 561 15.54 -20.95 22.30
CA CYS A 561 15.36 -21.22 20.87
C CYS A 561 16.61 -21.77 20.13
N CYS A 562 17.78 -21.74 20.79
CA CYS A 562 19.05 -22.24 20.26
C CYS A 562 19.41 -23.66 20.72
N ARG A 563 18.57 -24.34 21.51
CA ARG A 563 18.83 -25.72 22.01
C ARG A 563 19.00 -26.81 20.93
N GLN A 564 18.87 -26.47 19.65
CA GLN A 564 19.07 -27.34 18.48
C GLN A 564 20.21 -26.88 17.56
N ASN A 565 20.77 -25.68 17.77
CA ASN A 565 21.85 -25.10 16.96
C ASN A 565 23.02 -24.77 17.89
N ASN A 566 24.19 -25.37 17.66
CA ASN A 566 25.40 -25.14 18.45
C ASN A 566 26.04 -23.77 18.11
N PHE A 567 25.38 -22.68 18.51
CA PHE A 567 25.95 -21.33 18.44
C PHE A 567 26.95 -21.12 19.58
N HIS A 568 28.15 -20.67 19.21
CA HIS A 568 29.23 -20.36 20.14
C HIS A 568 29.12 -18.96 20.77
N LEU A 569 28.09 -18.18 20.42
CA LEU A 569 27.77 -16.86 20.96
C LEU A 569 27.96 -16.74 22.48
N TYR A 570 27.47 -17.72 23.26
CA TYR A 570 27.59 -17.70 24.72
C TYR A 570 29.00 -18.06 25.23
N SER A 571 29.77 -18.84 24.47
CA SER A 571 31.17 -19.19 24.78
C SER A 571 32.19 -18.11 24.34
N LEU A 572 31.77 -17.02 23.69
CA LEU A 572 32.66 -15.91 23.37
C LEU A 572 33.13 -15.19 24.64
N ASP A 573 34.44 -14.94 24.79
CA ASP A 573 35.04 -14.24 25.94
C ASP A 573 34.32 -12.94 26.31
N SER A 574 33.86 -12.19 25.30
CA SER A 574 33.13 -10.92 25.46
C SER A 574 31.80 -11.15 26.17
N MET A 575 31.02 -12.13 25.73
CA MET A 575 29.75 -12.53 26.34
C MET A 575 29.95 -13.16 27.71
N GLN A 576 30.95 -14.02 27.89
CA GLN A 576 31.32 -14.60 29.18
C GLN A 576 31.57 -13.52 30.23
N ARG A 577 32.49 -12.59 29.96
CA ARG A 577 32.81 -11.47 30.86
C ARG A 577 31.61 -10.57 31.13
N ALA A 578 30.75 -10.31 30.13
CA ALA A 578 29.54 -9.50 30.31
C ALA A 578 28.46 -10.21 31.14
N LEU A 579 28.31 -11.53 30.99
CA LEU A 579 27.38 -12.35 31.79
C LEU A 579 27.86 -12.51 33.23
N GLN A 580 29.14 -12.77 33.47
CA GLN A 580 29.75 -12.74 34.82
C GLN A 580 29.53 -11.37 35.50
N GLN A 581 29.80 -10.27 34.80
CA GLN A 581 29.60 -8.91 35.30
C GLN A 581 28.12 -8.66 35.65
N ALA A 582 27.20 -8.99 34.75
CA ALA A 582 25.75 -8.88 34.99
C ALA A 582 25.30 -9.76 36.17
N GLN A 583 25.80 -11.00 36.28
CA GLN A 583 25.52 -11.92 37.39
C GLN A 583 26.01 -11.33 38.72
N SER A 584 27.20 -10.71 38.76
CA SER A 584 27.74 -10.10 39.98
C SER A 584 26.95 -8.86 40.47
N LEU A 585 26.31 -8.13 39.55
CA LEU A 585 25.63 -6.86 39.82
C LEU A 585 24.09 -6.92 39.74
N CYS A 586 23.49 -8.06 39.38
CA CYS A 586 22.04 -8.24 39.32
C CYS A 586 21.39 -8.47 40.69
N THR A 587 20.10 -8.10 40.80
CA THR A 587 19.29 -8.36 41.99
C THR A 587 18.98 -9.86 42.15
N ASP A 588 18.70 -10.33 43.37
CA ASP A 588 18.38 -11.75 43.61
C ASP A 588 17.11 -12.23 42.89
N VAL A 589 16.20 -11.31 42.55
CA VAL A 589 15.04 -11.60 41.70
C VAL A 589 15.47 -11.90 40.27
N GLN A 590 16.34 -11.07 39.70
CA GLN A 590 16.90 -11.29 38.35
C GLN A 590 17.82 -12.51 38.29
N ARG A 591 18.64 -12.72 39.32
CA ARG A 591 19.50 -13.92 39.50
C ARG A 591 18.70 -15.22 39.47
N LYS A 592 17.51 -15.23 40.08
CA LYS A 592 16.58 -16.37 40.06
C LYS A 592 15.80 -16.47 38.74
N LYS A 593 15.40 -15.35 38.14
CA LYS A 593 14.66 -15.31 36.87
C LYS A 593 15.49 -15.78 35.68
N PHE A 594 16.79 -15.51 35.69
CA PHE A 594 17.72 -15.85 34.61
C PHE A 594 18.79 -16.87 35.05
N SER A 595 18.45 -17.76 35.99
CA SER A 595 19.39 -18.74 36.58
C SER A 595 20.11 -19.57 35.52
N ASP A 596 19.37 -20.06 34.53
CA ASP A 596 19.90 -20.92 33.48
C ASP A 596 20.81 -20.17 32.50
N LEU A 597 20.49 -18.90 32.18
CA LEU A 597 21.32 -18.06 31.34
C LEU A 597 22.65 -17.76 32.05
N PHE A 598 22.59 -17.48 33.36
CA PHE A 598 23.78 -17.30 34.19
C PHE A 598 24.53 -18.61 34.47
N ALA A 599 23.93 -19.78 34.26
CA ALA A 599 24.61 -21.08 34.33
C ALA A 599 25.43 -21.40 33.06
N LEU A 600 25.29 -20.60 31.99
CA LEU A 600 26.19 -20.61 30.84
C LEU A 600 27.43 -19.72 31.03
N ALA A 601 27.48 -18.91 32.09
CA ALA A 601 28.68 -18.18 32.44
C ALA A 601 29.65 -19.14 33.13
N GLU A 602 30.78 -19.42 32.47
CA GLU A 602 31.87 -20.17 33.07
C GLU A 602 32.43 -19.37 34.26
N VAL A 603 32.59 -20.06 35.39
CA VAL A 603 33.14 -19.45 36.59
C VAL A 603 34.66 -19.50 36.46
N ASP A 604 35.27 -18.33 36.25
CA ASP A 604 36.70 -18.16 36.50
C ASP A 604 36.98 -18.49 37.97
N GLU A 605 37.46 -19.71 38.24
CA GLU A 605 38.12 -20.05 39.50
C GLU A 605 39.47 -19.32 39.54
N VAL A 606 39.42 -18.01 39.80
CA VAL A 606 40.59 -17.20 40.10
C VAL A 606 41.22 -17.77 41.37
N GLU A 607 42.27 -18.59 41.20
CA GLU A 607 42.94 -19.30 42.29
C GLU A 607 43.25 -18.33 43.44
N THR A 608 42.54 -18.50 44.56
CA THR A 608 42.85 -17.79 45.80
C THR A 608 44.01 -18.47 46.49
N ALA A 609 45.17 -18.41 45.83
CA ALA A 609 46.47 -18.98 46.22
C ALA A 609 47.05 -18.29 47.46
N ALA A 610 46.36 -18.46 48.59
CA ALA A 610 46.77 -17.97 49.91
C ALA A 610 47.95 -18.81 50.43
N PRO A 611 49.16 -18.25 50.55
CA PRO A 611 50.34 -19.02 50.94
C PRO A 611 50.24 -19.43 52.42
N LYS A 612 50.33 -20.75 52.69
CA LYS A 612 50.46 -21.31 54.04
C LYS A 612 51.93 -21.62 54.39
N PRO A 613 52.31 -21.67 55.68
CA PRO A 613 53.66 -21.23 56.08
C PRO A 613 54.62 -22.33 56.55
N SER A 614 55.89 -22.20 56.17
CA SER A 614 57.09 -22.71 56.88
C SER A 614 58.36 -22.02 56.32
N GLY A 615 59.47 -21.81 57.05
CA GLY A 615 59.65 -21.90 58.49
C GLY A 615 61.12 -21.66 58.94
N GLY A 616 61.41 -20.51 59.57
CA GLY A 616 62.71 -20.17 60.21
C GLY A 616 63.89 -19.91 59.25
N SER A 617 64.75 -18.90 59.43
CA SER A 617 65.21 -18.26 60.67
C SER A 617 65.91 -16.92 60.43
N LYS A 618 65.82 -15.99 61.42
CA LYS A 618 66.88 -15.05 61.90
C LYS A 618 67.50 -14.03 60.89
N VAL A 619 67.82 -12.78 61.24
CA VAL A 619 67.76 -12.02 62.52
C VAL A 619 67.82 -10.49 62.29
N SER A 620 67.20 -9.69 63.16
CA SER A 620 67.40 -8.23 63.37
C SER A 620 67.19 -7.23 62.20
N ALA A 621 66.91 -5.93 62.42
CA ALA A 621 66.23 -5.21 63.51
C ALA A 621 65.85 -3.78 63.06
N ALA A 622 64.87 -3.17 63.75
CA ALA A 622 64.62 -1.71 63.90
C ALA A 622 64.69 -0.76 62.68
N GLY A 623 63.54 -0.20 62.26
CA GLY A 623 63.48 0.84 61.22
C GLY A 623 62.12 1.56 61.07
N ARG A 624 61.58 2.17 62.13
CA ARG A 624 60.31 2.92 62.07
C ARG A 624 60.49 4.27 61.34
N GLY A 625 59.87 4.47 60.16
CA GLY A 625 60.00 5.71 59.35
C GLY A 625 58.69 6.16 58.67
N ARG A 626 57.81 6.83 59.41
CA ARG A 626 56.40 7.12 59.06
C ARG A 626 56.20 8.33 58.12
N LYS A 627 55.47 8.11 57.02
CA LYS A 627 54.74 9.10 56.15
C LYS A 627 55.54 10.22 55.43
N GLY A 628 55.33 10.31 54.12
CA GLY A 628 55.32 11.58 53.37
C GLY A 628 53.87 11.93 52.95
N VAL A 629 53.54 13.23 52.81
CA VAL A 629 52.17 13.72 52.52
C VAL A 629 52.19 14.86 51.51
N SER A 630 51.44 14.66 50.42
CA SER A 630 50.84 15.65 49.49
C SER A 630 51.70 16.67 48.71
N SER A 631 51.04 17.16 47.65
CA SER A 631 51.07 18.51 47.08
C SER A 631 52.24 18.97 46.18
N ASN A 632 52.00 18.80 44.87
CA ASN A 632 51.68 19.90 43.93
C ASN A 632 52.81 20.83 43.42
N SER A 633 52.44 21.57 42.35
CA SER A 633 53.07 22.76 41.77
C SER A 633 54.25 22.62 40.78
N SER A 634 53.90 22.89 39.51
CA SER A 634 54.46 23.93 38.63
C SER A 634 55.79 23.79 37.89
N THR A 635 55.70 24.13 36.59
CA THR A 635 56.65 24.88 35.73
C THR A 635 58.04 24.32 35.41
N GLY A 636 58.39 24.41 34.12
CA GLY A 636 59.79 24.36 33.64
C GLY A 636 59.93 23.66 32.29
N GLY A 637 59.81 24.40 31.18
CA GLY A 637 60.06 23.85 29.84
C GLY A 637 61.54 23.70 29.54
N GLY A 638 61.91 22.90 28.52
CA GLY A 638 63.32 22.73 28.18
C GLY A 638 63.66 21.71 27.10
N SER A 639 63.37 22.03 25.83
CA SER A 639 64.30 21.90 24.71
C SER A 639 65.10 20.61 24.44
N LYS A 640 64.89 20.11 23.21
CA LYS A 640 65.89 19.58 22.25
C LYS A 640 66.46 18.16 22.43
N ALA A 641 66.28 17.41 21.32
CA ALA A 641 67.32 16.65 20.60
C ALA A 641 67.86 15.33 21.20
N ALA A 642 68.35 14.38 20.39
CA ALA A 642 68.11 14.08 18.97
C ALA A 642 68.74 12.70 18.62
N ALA A 643 68.44 12.18 17.42
CA ALA A 643 69.20 11.17 16.67
C ALA A 643 69.23 9.73 17.25
N ALA A 644 69.44 8.68 16.44
CA ALA A 644 69.24 8.48 14.98
C ALA A 644 69.43 6.98 14.63
N SER A 645 69.21 6.63 13.35
CA SER A 645 69.67 5.40 12.65
C SER A 645 69.00 4.07 13.04
N LYS A 646 68.82 3.07 12.16
CA LYS A 646 68.96 2.89 10.68
C LYS A 646 68.02 1.70 10.33
N SER A 647 67.02 1.75 9.44
CA SER A 647 67.00 1.92 7.96
C SER A 647 67.42 0.69 7.12
N ARG A 648 66.42 -0.07 6.63
CA ARG A 648 66.34 -0.82 5.34
C ARG A 648 64.91 -1.40 5.23
N ALA A 649 64.12 -1.36 4.16
CA ALA A 649 64.28 -1.13 2.71
C ALA A 649 64.93 -2.28 1.91
N ALA A 650 64.45 -2.68 0.71
CA ALA A 650 63.19 -2.43 -0.01
C ALA A 650 63.13 -3.28 -1.33
N THR A 651 61.92 -3.55 -1.87
CA THR A 651 61.54 -3.93 -3.27
C THR A 651 60.04 -4.32 -3.25
N LYS A 652 59.07 -3.82 -4.04
CA LYS A 652 58.93 -2.86 -5.17
C LYS A 652 59.22 -3.33 -6.61
N GLU A 653 58.14 -3.63 -7.34
CA GLU A 653 57.82 -3.23 -8.73
C GLU A 653 56.35 -2.71 -8.71
N VAL A 654 55.84 -1.65 -9.39
CA VAL A 654 56.10 -1.00 -10.70
C VAL A 654 55.41 -1.79 -11.84
N SER A 655 54.62 -1.23 -12.78
CA SER A 655 54.39 0.15 -13.31
C SER A 655 52.86 0.36 -13.64
N GLU A 656 52.26 1.43 -14.21
CA GLU A 656 52.44 2.90 -14.40
C GLU A 656 51.07 3.51 -14.88
N SER A 657 50.66 4.78 -14.64
CA SER A 657 50.76 6.04 -15.47
C SER A 657 49.93 6.12 -16.77
N SER A 658 49.33 7.24 -17.25
CA SER A 658 48.85 8.58 -16.76
C SER A 658 47.82 9.12 -17.82
N GLU A 659 47.16 10.29 -17.81
CA GLU A 659 47.51 11.74 -17.79
C GLU A 659 46.23 12.53 -17.38
N GLU A 660 46.19 13.53 -16.48
CA GLU A 660 46.71 14.92 -16.49
C GLU A 660 45.99 15.96 -17.38
N SER A 661 45.23 16.87 -16.74
CA SER A 661 45.03 18.28 -17.14
C SER A 661 44.45 19.08 -15.95
N SER A 662 44.75 20.39 -15.84
CA SER A 662 44.45 21.23 -14.66
C SER A 662 44.55 22.74 -14.95
N GLU A 663 43.58 23.55 -14.50
CA GLU A 663 43.68 25.03 -14.39
C GLU A 663 42.98 25.51 -13.08
N GLU A 664 43.35 26.70 -12.57
CA GLU A 664 43.07 27.17 -11.20
C GLU A 664 42.38 28.57 -11.14
N GLU A 665 41.73 28.90 -10.00
CA GLU A 665 41.73 30.21 -9.28
C GLU A 665 40.72 30.08 -8.08
N GLU A 666 41.08 30.00 -6.79
CA GLU A 666 41.73 30.93 -5.81
C GLU A 666 40.75 31.68 -4.86
N ILE A 667 41.14 31.80 -3.58
CA ILE A 667 40.69 32.81 -2.56
C ILE A 667 39.22 32.73 -2.04
N VAL A 668 38.87 32.82 -0.73
CA VAL A 668 39.60 32.78 0.58
C VAL A 668 38.65 32.36 1.73
N LYS A 669 39.19 31.86 2.85
CA LYS A 669 38.42 31.54 4.10
C LYS A 669 38.48 32.65 5.16
N PRO A 670 37.39 32.87 5.94
CA PRO A 670 37.47 33.32 7.33
C PRO A 670 36.94 32.29 8.35
N ARG A 671 37.15 32.55 9.65
CA ARG A 671 36.96 31.60 10.78
C ARG A 671 35.78 31.95 11.70
N HIS A 672 35.35 30.94 12.47
CA HIS A 672 34.44 31.02 13.64
C HIS A 672 34.51 32.29 14.51
N SER A 673 33.35 32.69 15.04
CA SER A 673 33.24 33.33 16.37
C SER A 673 32.18 32.61 17.24
N LYS A 674 31.93 33.06 18.49
CA LYS A 674 31.33 32.24 19.57
C LYS A 674 29.97 32.76 20.10
N LYS A 675 29.17 31.82 20.62
CA LYS A 675 27.90 31.99 21.35
C LYS A 675 27.89 33.17 22.35
N ARG A 676 26.73 33.84 22.49
CA ARG A 676 26.38 34.67 23.66
C ARG A 676 24.91 34.44 24.09
N LYS A 677 24.60 34.75 25.36
CA LYS A 677 23.35 34.36 26.08
C LYS A 677 22.05 34.89 25.43
N LYS A 678 20.97 34.12 25.57
CA LYS A 678 19.57 34.57 25.48
C LYS A 678 19.02 34.83 26.91
N VAL A 679 18.20 35.86 27.09
CA VAL A 679 17.50 36.24 28.34
C VAL A 679 16.15 36.85 27.95
N ASN A 680 15.07 36.57 28.70
CA ASN A 680 13.73 37.12 28.43
C ASN A 680 13.62 38.60 28.85
N PRO A 681 12.76 39.39 28.18
CA PRO A 681 11.37 39.64 28.64
C PRO A 681 10.34 39.17 27.57
N VAL A 682 9.01 39.04 27.77
CA VAL A 682 8.00 39.52 28.74
C VAL A 682 7.50 40.96 28.56
N GLY A 683 6.35 41.12 27.88
CA GLY A 683 5.36 42.16 28.21
C GLY A 683 4.93 43.15 27.11
N SER A 684 3.62 43.13 26.83
CA SER A 684 2.72 44.27 26.53
C SER A 684 2.74 45.04 25.19
N ASP A 685 1.56 44.97 24.55
CA ASP A 685 0.66 46.06 24.11
C ASP A 685 0.84 46.82 22.78
N SER A 686 -0.32 46.96 22.12
CA SER A 686 -0.76 47.90 21.06
C SER A 686 -0.06 47.88 19.69
N ASP A 687 -0.79 48.01 18.56
CA ASP A 687 -2.25 48.09 18.32
C ASP A 687 -2.70 47.01 17.31
#